data_AF-A0A1R0V9Y7-F1
#
_entry.id   AF-A0A1R0V9Y7-F1
#
_cell.length_a   1.000
_cell.length_b   1.000
_cell.length_c   1.000
_cell.angle_alpha   90.00
_cell.angle_beta   90.00
_cell.angle_gamma   90.00
#
_symmetry.space_group_name_H-M   'P 1'
#
loop_
_entity.id
_entity.type
_entity.pdbx_description
1 polymer ?
#
loop_
_entity_poly.entity_id
_entity_poly.type
_entity_poly.pdbx_seq_one_letter_code
_entity_poly.pdbx_strand_id
1 'polypeptide(L)'
;MKERSLTQPRHVMVLRRFAAALLAGYACLISYLAIVALNPALRTHIPSWWTWFGAPGSSATISVTLGLPLGYLILRRYATGRRLRSASLLVIGGMAVSAIVLAMGAYWKCHEAQSPFFAPLSWTLGLFVGSVENPFLQSDSTSVCASEQMPVALELARLLAIASTLTTAVAAAMTLSRAQLDRIALWRAPALVIVVGIDAESIPLLQAIARNMSPRETLAVLTSNPDSEVIAAVRNVGGRIRTVDLDDDYELAGLTLWPRLDRLYLLSNDPARNLSRYAVIDEQVDRLQSDRVRLPLTVRIDDPWQAEVWRRSFLSSSERRWVADAIGRYEITAAKLIRHIAGNDRAEPTRTVLICGMSPLTHALTSELAQVHREYELYTRPGTDLPNSAVIMAADASGFIADHNLRQQRVAGDGPAVQILPIDSEPTVEMIGQYLKETEPSSVAVILCNTESSGQGVGTRLALRFTGLKIYQVSDSATALTSTSVVGQLYAFPINMDIDATAPQDAWERAAEMIHESYSQRSPRDTPTTRYWKDLDPFVKGSNRRLVINTLWMVEKETRLTWNSLESPPVEPLPEGFTSLSVEDQLKILLLDEAEVDRLIEREHDDWCRYHWARGWRQGAEKSFERKEHPALLTWAELMTTGQAAKYRDVALKTLVGTLINLRNLGYRAVPKEPSVPPVGALFTSADPEVDQRIASEPDNSPIG
;
A
#
# COMPACT_ATOMS: atom_id res chain seq x y z
N MET A 1 -10.74 18.97 -24.39
CA MET A 1 -11.59 18.78 -23.18
C MET A 1 -11.37 19.98 -22.27
N LYS A 2 -12.42 20.75 -21.95
CA LYS A 2 -12.34 21.90 -21.04
C LYS A 2 -11.86 21.42 -19.67
N GLU A 3 -10.78 22.02 -19.17
CA GLU A 3 -10.31 21.86 -17.79
C GLU A 3 -11.49 22.06 -16.82
N ARG A 4 -11.99 20.97 -16.23
CA ARG A 4 -12.77 21.06 -15.01
C ARG A 4 -11.79 21.40 -13.91
N SER A 5 -11.63 22.70 -13.66
CA SER A 5 -11.09 23.18 -12.39
C SER A 5 -11.86 22.49 -11.28
N LEU A 6 -11.18 21.66 -10.50
CA LEU A 6 -11.69 21.10 -9.26
C LEU A 6 -12.12 22.27 -8.36
N THR A 7 -13.40 22.61 -8.41
CA THR A 7 -14.01 23.54 -7.47
C THR A 7 -13.86 22.91 -6.09
N GLN A 8 -12.90 23.40 -5.31
CA GLN A 8 -12.79 23.05 -3.90
C GLN A 8 -14.17 23.21 -3.24
N PRO A 9 -14.61 22.26 -2.41
CA PRO A 9 -15.92 22.34 -1.77
C PRO A 9 -16.02 23.66 -1.00
N ARG A 10 -17.12 24.41 -1.22
CA ARG A 10 -17.35 25.78 -0.67
C ARG A 10 -17.01 25.88 0.82
N HIS A 11 -17.25 24.83 1.61
CA HIS A 11 -16.89 24.75 3.02
C HIS A 11 -15.38 24.91 3.29
N VAL A 12 -14.51 24.29 2.49
CA VAL A 12 -13.04 24.37 2.68
C VAL A 12 -12.52 25.79 2.39
N MET A 13 -13.10 26.48 1.41
CA MET A 13 -12.74 27.86 1.10
C MET A 13 -13.18 28.83 2.21
N VAL A 14 -14.35 28.61 2.81
CA VAL A 14 -14.84 29.38 3.96
C VAL A 14 -13.95 29.16 5.19
N LEU A 15 -13.63 27.91 5.54
CA LEU A 15 -12.72 27.61 6.66
C LEU A 15 -11.33 28.24 6.47
N ARG A 16 -10.79 28.26 5.24
CA ARG A 16 -9.51 28.93 4.95
C ARG A 16 -9.56 30.45 5.17
N ARG A 17 -10.65 31.11 4.77
CA ARG A 17 -10.84 32.56 5.00
C ARG A 17 -10.95 32.89 6.49
N PHE A 18 -11.69 32.09 7.26
CA PHE A 18 -11.75 32.24 8.72
C PHE A 18 -10.38 32.02 9.38
N ALA A 19 -9.62 31.01 8.94
CA ALA A 19 -8.27 30.76 9.45
C ALA A 19 -7.32 31.95 9.18
N ALA A 20 -7.41 32.56 7.99
CA ALA A 20 -6.63 33.77 7.66
C ALA A 20 -7.05 34.98 8.50
N ALA A 21 -8.35 35.16 8.75
CA ALA A 21 -8.86 36.23 9.61
C ALA A 21 -8.38 36.09 11.07
N LEU A 22 -8.30 34.87 11.61
CA LEU A 22 -7.75 34.62 12.95
C LEU A 22 -6.27 35.00 13.05
N LEU A 23 -5.46 34.67 12.03
CA LEU A 23 -4.05 35.05 11.99
C LEU A 23 -3.86 36.57 11.85
N ALA A 24 -4.63 37.22 10.99
CA ALA A 24 -4.62 38.67 10.84
C ALA A 24 -5.03 39.37 12.14
N GLY A 25 -6.09 38.88 12.79
CA GLY A 25 -6.51 39.35 14.11
C GLY A 25 -5.40 39.20 15.15
N TYR A 26 -4.75 38.04 15.21
CA TYR A 26 -3.62 37.81 16.13
C TYR A 26 -2.48 38.78 15.88
N ALA A 27 -2.05 38.97 14.63
CA ALA A 27 -1.00 39.92 14.28
C ALA A 27 -1.36 41.36 14.71
N CYS A 28 -2.60 41.79 14.45
CA CYS A 28 -3.10 43.10 14.88
C CYS A 28 -3.06 43.26 16.40
N LEU A 29 -3.46 42.23 17.17
CA LEU A 29 -3.40 42.28 18.64
C LEU A 29 -1.95 42.36 19.15
N ILE A 30 -1.02 41.57 18.59
CA ILE A 30 0.40 41.63 18.95
C ILE A 30 0.99 43.01 18.65
N SER A 31 0.72 43.57 17.46
CA SER A 31 1.18 44.91 17.10
C SER A 31 0.59 45.98 18.01
N TYR A 32 -0.72 45.91 18.31
CA TYR A 32 -1.35 46.83 19.26
C TYR A 32 -0.71 46.76 20.65
N LEU A 33 -0.50 45.56 21.20
CA LEU A 33 0.10 45.38 22.52
C LEU A 33 1.55 45.88 22.57
N ALA A 34 2.33 45.67 21.49
CA ALA A 34 3.68 46.20 21.38
C ALA A 34 3.70 47.74 21.31
N ILE A 35 2.77 48.35 20.56
CA ILE A 35 2.62 49.81 20.47
C ILE A 35 2.19 50.41 21.82
N VAL A 36 1.25 49.77 22.53
CA VAL A 36 0.81 50.18 23.87
C VAL A 36 1.94 50.05 24.88
N ALA A 37 2.79 49.02 24.78
CA ALA A 37 3.97 48.88 25.64
C ALA A 37 5.02 49.97 25.34
N LEU A 38 5.19 50.35 24.06
CA LEU A 38 6.10 51.41 23.65
C LEU A 38 5.61 52.81 24.07
N ASN A 39 4.28 53.03 24.08
CA ASN A 39 3.67 54.29 24.47
C ASN A 39 2.43 54.06 25.37
N PRO A 40 2.63 53.93 26.70
CA PRO A 40 1.55 53.66 27.66
C PRO A 40 0.44 54.71 27.66
N ALA A 41 0.74 55.95 27.28
CA ALA A 41 -0.22 57.06 27.21
C ALA A 41 -1.32 56.83 26.18
N LEU A 42 -1.12 55.97 25.18
CA LEU A 42 -2.15 55.63 24.20
C LEU A 42 -3.43 55.05 24.85
N ARG A 43 -3.32 54.45 26.05
CA ARG A 43 -4.47 53.88 26.77
C ARG A 43 -5.47 54.94 27.26
N THR A 44 -5.05 56.19 27.45
CA THR A 44 -5.95 57.26 27.91
C THR A 44 -6.91 57.75 26.82
N HIS A 45 -6.63 57.42 25.55
CA HIS A 45 -7.43 57.81 24.39
C HIS A 45 -8.41 56.71 23.92
N ILE A 46 -8.48 55.59 24.65
CA ILE A 46 -9.27 54.42 24.26
C ILE A 46 -10.62 54.43 25.00
N PRO A 47 -11.72 54.00 24.36
CA PRO A 47 -13.02 53.89 25.01
C PRO A 47 -12.97 53.04 26.28
N SER A 48 -13.74 53.45 27.31
CA SER A 48 -13.75 52.83 28.64
C SER A 48 -14.00 51.32 28.62
N TRP A 49 -14.83 50.82 27.71
CA TRP A 49 -15.14 49.39 27.54
C TRP A 49 -13.99 48.54 26.98
N TRP A 50 -12.91 49.15 26.46
CA TRP A 50 -11.72 48.47 25.92
C TRP A 50 -10.46 48.65 26.79
N THR A 51 -10.54 49.45 27.85
CA THR A 51 -9.39 49.75 28.73
C THR A 51 -8.79 48.53 29.42
N TRP A 52 -9.56 47.45 29.58
CA TRP A 52 -9.08 46.18 30.13
C TRP A 52 -8.06 45.49 29.21
N PHE A 53 -8.12 45.73 27.89
CA PHE A 53 -7.28 45.07 26.90
C PHE A 53 -5.93 45.80 26.73
N GLY A 54 -4.88 45.18 27.24
CA GLY A 54 -3.54 45.78 27.33
C GLY A 54 -3.23 46.42 28.69
N ALA A 55 -4.13 46.38 29.68
CA ALA A 55 -3.85 46.84 31.04
C ALA A 55 -2.79 45.95 31.73
N PRO A 56 -1.93 46.51 32.62
CA PRO A 56 -0.93 45.72 33.36
C PRO A 56 -1.63 44.61 34.18
N GLY A 57 -1.07 43.40 34.18
CA GLY A 57 -1.65 42.24 34.90
C GLY A 57 -2.99 41.72 34.37
N SER A 58 -3.46 42.16 33.19
CA SER A 58 -4.74 41.74 32.61
C SER A 58 -4.70 40.31 32.06
N SER A 59 -5.17 39.35 32.86
CA SER A 59 -5.29 37.94 32.45
C SER A 59 -6.22 37.74 31.25
N ALA A 60 -7.29 38.55 31.15
CA ALA A 60 -8.20 38.54 30.01
C ALA A 60 -7.51 38.91 28.69
N THR A 61 -6.56 39.85 28.71
CA THR A 61 -5.74 40.21 27.53
C THR A 61 -4.92 39.02 27.06
N ILE A 62 -4.28 38.30 28.00
CA ILE A 62 -3.48 37.10 27.72
C ILE A 62 -4.37 36.01 27.12
N SER A 63 -5.51 35.71 27.75
CA SER A 63 -6.44 34.67 27.28
C SER A 63 -6.98 34.94 25.88
N VAL A 64 -7.40 36.17 25.58
CA VAL A 64 -7.92 36.54 24.24
C VAL A 64 -6.82 36.43 23.19
N THR A 65 -5.60 36.90 23.51
CA THR A 65 -4.48 36.88 22.57
C THR A 65 -4.02 35.46 22.27
N LEU A 66 -3.99 34.56 23.27
CA LEU A 66 -3.65 33.14 23.08
C LEU A 66 -4.80 32.31 22.50
N GLY A 67 -6.06 32.75 22.65
CA GLY A 67 -7.24 32.08 22.11
C GLY A 67 -7.28 32.07 20.57
N LEU A 68 -6.79 33.12 19.91
CA LEU A 68 -6.75 33.21 18.45
C LEU A 68 -5.87 32.15 17.76
N PRO A 69 -4.58 31.95 18.14
CA PRO A 69 -3.77 30.89 17.56
C PRO A 69 -4.28 29.49 17.91
N LEU A 70 -4.88 29.31 19.10
CA LEU A 70 -5.52 28.04 19.48
C LEU A 70 -6.74 27.74 18.60
N GLY A 71 -7.60 28.73 18.36
CA GLY A 71 -8.74 28.63 17.45
C GLY A 71 -8.30 28.31 16.01
N TYR A 72 -7.22 28.93 15.54
CA TYR A 72 -6.61 28.61 14.24
C TYR A 72 -6.14 27.15 14.15
N LEU A 73 -5.49 26.63 15.18
CA LEU A 73 -5.04 25.23 15.25
C LEU A 73 -6.21 24.25 15.23
N ILE A 74 -7.26 24.51 16.00
CA ILE A 74 -8.47 23.70 16.06
C ILE A 74 -9.15 23.70 14.68
N LEU A 75 -9.38 24.89 14.10
CA LEU A 75 -10.03 25.02 12.79
C LEU A 75 -9.23 24.30 11.69
N ARG A 76 -7.90 24.40 11.70
CA ARG A 76 -7.04 23.72 10.74
C ARG A 76 -7.08 22.20 10.89
N ARG A 77 -7.15 21.69 12.13
CA ARG A 77 -7.30 20.26 12.43
C ARG A 77 -8.63 19.73 11.87
N TYR A 78 -9.73 20.46 12.09
CA TYR A 78 -11.04 20.10 11.55
C TYR A 78 -11.11 20.22 10.01
N ALA A 79 -10.48 21.23 9.42
CA ALA A 79 -10.57 21.49 7.99
C ALA A 79 -9.77 20.51 7.11
N THR A 80 -8.64 20.00 7.61
CA THR A 80 -7.67 19.30 6.74
C THR A 80 -7.48 17.82 7.05
N GLY A 81 -7.91 17.32 8.21
CA GLY A 81 -7.76 15.90 8.61
C GLY A 81 -6.31 15.36 8.62
N ARG A 82 -5.32 16.18 8.26
CA ARG A 82 -3.91 15.82 8.10
C ARG A 82 -3.11 16.21 9.35
N ARG A 83 -2.06 15.45 9.65
CA ARG A 83 -1.15 15.71 10.77
C ARG A 83 -0.43 17.06 10.61
N LEU A 84 -0.37 17.82 11.70
CA LEU A 84 0.10 19.22 11.83
C LEU A 84 1.60 19.47 11.59
N ARG A 85 2.35 18.64 10.84
CA ARG A 85 3.82 18.75 10.76
C ARG A 85 4.34 20.08 10.22
N SER A 86 3.69 20.68 9.21
CA SER A 86 4.09 22.00 8.69
C SER A 86 3.50 23.17 9.48
N ALA A 87 2.44 22.93 10.27
CA ALA A 87 1.83 23.93 11.11
C ALA A 87 2.65 24.20 12.38
N SER A 88 3.30 23.17 12.93
CA SER A 88 4.06 23.28 14.18
C SER A 88 5.26 24.21 14.06
N LEU A 89 6.01 24.17 12.96
CA LEU A 89 7.15 25.07 12.74
C LEU A 89 6.71 26.53 12.61
N LEU A 90 5.61 26.78 11.88
CA LEU A 90 5.04 28.13 11.75
C LEU A 90 4.53 28.67 13.09
N VAL A 91 3.93 27.81 13.92
CA VAL A 91 3.46 28.21 15.26
C VAL A 91 4.61 28.47 16.21
N ILE A 92 5.65 27.64 16.22
CA ILE A 92 6.87 27.87 17.02
C ILE A 92 7.53 29.18 16.60
N GLY A 93 7.72 29.39 15.30
CA GLY A 93 8.26 30.65 14.77
C GLY A 93 7.40 31.86 15.11
N GLY A 94 6.07 31.73 14.99
CA GLY A 94 5.12 32.80 15.35
C GLY A 94 5.16 33.16 16.83
N MET A 95 5.26 32.18 17.73
CA MET A 95 5.41 32.41 19.18
C MET A 95 6.73 33.14 19.48
N ALA A 96 7.85 32.69 18.89
CA ALA A 96 9.15 33.31 19.08
C ALA A 96 9.19 34.76 18.57
N VAL A 97 8.68 35.02 17.36
CA VAL A 97 8.60 36.37 16.79
C VAL A 97 7.70 37.27 17.64
N SER A 98 6.55 36.77 18.08
CA SER A 98 5.62 37.53 18.92
C SER A 98 6.24 37.87 20.27
N ALA A 99 6.99 36.94 20.88
CA ALA A 99 7.75 37.21 22.10
C ALA A 99 8.78 38.32 21.89
N ILE A 100 9.53 38.28 20.79
CA ILE A 100 10.53 39.30 20.46
C ILE A 100 9.87 40.67 20.26
N VAL A 101 8.79 40.76 19.47
CA VAL A 101 8.10 42.03 19.18
C VAL A 101 7.52 42.65 20.45
N LEU A 102 6.86 41.85 21.29
CA LEU A 102 6.26 42.31 22.54
C LEU A 102 7.32 42.73 23.58
N ALA A 103 8.37 41.93 23.76
CA ALA A 103 9.45 42.22 24.70
C ALA A 103 10.30 43.41 24.27
N MET A 104 10.66 43.49 22.98
CA MET A 104 11.35 44.65 22.43
C MET A 104 10.51 45.91 22.60
N GLY A 105 9.20 45.87 22.33
CA GLY A 105 8.30 47.00 22.56
C GLY A 105 8.24 47.44 24.03
N ALA A 106 8.26 46.50 24.97
CA ALA A 106 8.26 46.79 26.40
C ALA A 106 9.60 47.32 26.93
N TYR A 107 10.73 46.80 26.46
CA TYR A 107 12.06 47.20 26.92
C TYR A 107 12.65 48.40 26.17
N TRP A 108 12.08 48.79 25.02
CA TRP A 108 12.67 49.76 24.09
C TRP A 108 13.10 51.09 24.74
N LYS A 109 12.36 51.56 25.75
CA LYS A 109 12.63 52.83 26.45
C LYS A 109 13.37 52.66 27.79
N CYS A 110 13.59 51.42 28.22
CA CYS A 110 14.10 51.11 29.55
C CYS A 110 15.63 50.92 29.59
N HIS A 111 16.37 51.36 28.56
CA HIS A 111 17.79 51.04 28.37
C HIS A 111 18.79 51.85 29.22
N GLU A 112 18.34 52.85 29.98
CA GLU A 112 19.20 53.72 30.81
C GLU A 112 20.47 54.22 30.06
N ALA A 113 21.64 54.19 30.73
CA ALA A 113 22.96 54.51 30.19
C ALA A 113 23.56 53.38 29.30
N GLN A 114 22.85 52.27 29.12
CA GLN A 114 23.28 51.19 28.22
C GLN A 114 22.90 51.52 26.77
N SER A 115 23.36 50.70 25.83
CA SER A 115 23.09 50.92 24.41
C SER A 115 21.58 50.84 24.11
N PRO A 116 21.01 51.83 23.38
CA PRO A 116 19.57 51.93 23.14
C PRO A 116 18.97 50.77 22.35
N PHE A 117 19.80 50.03 21.60
CA PHE A 117 19.36 48.87 20.84
C PHE A 117 19.80 47.54 21.48
N PHE A 118 21.06 47.44 21.91
CA PHE A 118 21.61 46.16 22.38
C PHE A 118 21.11 45.75 23.76
N ALA A 119 20.80 46.68 24.66
CA ALA A 119 20.27 46.35 25.98
C ALA A 119 18.84 45.75 25.92
N PRO A 120 17.86 46.40 25.24
CA PRO A 120 16.54 45.80 25.06
C PRO A 120 16.57 44.45 24.33
N LEU A 121 17.48 44.30 23.34
CA LEU A 121 17.67 43.04 22.63
C LEU A 121 18.22 41.94 23.55
N SER A 122 19.23 42.24 24.37
CA SER A 122 19.82 41.30 25.32
C SER A 122 18.79 40.81 26.34
N TRP A 123 18.00 41.72 26.93
CA TRP A 123 16.95 41.36 27.89
C TRP A 123 15.83 40.55 27.24
N THR A 124 15.48 40.86 25.99
CA THR A 124 14.52 40.07 25.19
C THR A 124 15.03 38.65 24.94
N LEU A 125 16.30 38.48 24.60
CA LEU A 125 16.91 37.16 24.42
C LEU A 125 16.99 36.39 25.74
N GLY A 126 17.21 37.07 26.87
CA GLY A 126 17.20 36.50 28.21
C GLY A 126 15.91 35.75 28.55
N LEU A 127 14.76 36.21 28.02
CA LEU A 127 13.45 35.58 28.24
C LEU A 127 13.40 34.12 27.76
N PHE A 128 14.12 33.79 26.68
CA PHE A 128 14.16 32.43 26.12
C PHE A 128 14.93 31.43 27.00
N VAL A 129 15.80 31.94 27.87
CA VAL A 129 16.58 31.17 28.85
C VAL A 129 15.91 31.22 30.25
N GLY A 130 14.80 31.96 30.38
CA GLY A 130 14.08 32.13 31.64
C GLY A 130 14.63 33.25 32.54
N SER A 131 15.59 34.04 32.05
CA SER A 131 16.07 35.24 32.74
C SER A 131 15.14 36.42 32.44
N VAL A 132 14.81 37.22 33.45
CA VAL A 132 13.96 38.41 33.30
C VAL A 132 14.63 39.57 34.02
N GLU A 133 15.06 40.56 33.25
CA GLU A 133 15.45 41.86 33.82
C GLU A 133 14.18 42.62 34.17
N ASN A 134 14.05 43.14 35.39
CA ASN A 134 12.83 43.83 35.81
C ASN A 134 13.08 45.31 36.09
N PRO A 135 13.21 46.18 35.07
CA PRO A 135 13.41 47.62 35.27
C PRO A 135 12.16 48.36 35.77
N PHE A 136 11.05 47.65 36.03
CA PHE A 136 9.74 48.19 36.41
C PHE A 136 9.51 48.11 37.92
N LEU A 137 8.86 49.11 38.50
CA LEU A 137 8.54 49.21 39.94
C LEU A 137 9.76 49.03 40.86
N GLN A 138 10.92 49.59 40.48
CA GLN A 138 12.14 49.61 41.30
C GLN A 138 12.36 51.01 41.88
N SER A 139 12.11 51.18 43.18
CA SER A 139 12.16 52.47 43.89
C SER A 139 13.54 53.13 43.97
N ASP A 140 14.62 52.38 43.76
CA ASP A 140 16.01 52.85 43.88
C ASP A 140 16.75 53.00 42.54
N SER A 141 16.06 52.81 41.40
CA SER A 141 16.65 52.87 40.05
C SER A 141 16.34 54.18 39.34
N THR A 142 17.27 54.69 38.53
CA THR A 142 17.09 55.89 37.68
C THR A 142 16.46 55.57 36.32
N SER A 143 15.90 54.37 36.17
CA SER A 143 15.27 53.89 34.95
C SER A 143 14.01 54.70 34.63
N VAL A 144 13.82 55.06 33.36
CA VAL A 144 12.60 55.73 32.86
C VAL A 144 11.34 54.88 33.15
N CYS A 145 11.52 53.57 33.29
CA CYS A 145 10.48 52.59 33.53
C CYS A 145 10.28 52.26 35.03
N ALA A 146 11.10 52.82 35.92
CA ALA A 146 11.14 52.50 37.34
C ALA A 146 9.83 52.80 38.08
N SER A 147 9.12 53.85 37.65
CA SER A 147 7.81 54.25 38.20
C SER A 147 6.62 53.63 37.46
N GLU A 148 6.85 52.88 36.38
CA GLU A 148 5.79 52.27 35.58
C GLU A 148 5.49 50.84 36.02
N GLN A 149 4.23 50.42 35.88
CA GLN A 149 3.82 49.02 36.07
C GLN A 149 4.24 48.16 34.89
N MET A 150 4.65 46.91 35.15
CA MET A 150 5.06 45.97 34.10
C MET A 150 3.95 45.79 33.03
N PRO A 151 4.23 46.06 31.74
CA PRO A 151 3.24 45.88 30.69
C PRO A 151 2.84 44.41 30.52
N VAL A 152 1.55 44.14 30.28
CA VAL A 152 1.05 42.79 29.96
C VAL A 152 1.68 42.20 28.69
N ALA A 153 2.18 43.05 27.80
CA ALA A 153 2.99 42.66 26.65
C ALA A 153 4.24 41.86 27.07
N LEU A 154 4.92 42.26 28.15
CA LEU A 154 6.12 41.58 28.64
C LEU A 154 5.78 40.26 29.33
N GLU A 155 4.67 40.19 30.07
CA GLU A 155 4.17 38.93 30.65
C GLU A 155 3.84 37.91 29.56
N LEU A 156 3.13 38.35 28.52
CA LEU A 156 2.79 37.53 27.36
C LEU A 156 4.06 37.11 26.59
N ALA A 157 5.02 38.02 26.42
CA ALA A 157 6.30 37.72 25.79
C ALA A 157 7.08 36.64 26.54
N ARG A 158 7.13 36.71 27.87
CA ARG A 158 7.77 35.71 28.72
C ARG A 158 7.14 34.32 28.55
N LEU A 159 5.81 34.24 28.57
CA LEU A 159 5.09 32.99 28.36
C LEU A 159 5.36 32.40 26.97
N LEU A 160 5.33 33.23 25.93
CA LEU A 160 5.59 32.80 24.55
C LEU A 160 7.05 32.37 24.35
N ALA A 161 8.03 33.08 24.93
CA ALA A 161 9.44 32.74 24.86
C ALA A 161 9.71 31.37 25.50
N ILE A 162 9.30 31.16 26.76
CA ILE A 162 9.47 29.89 27.48
C ILE A 162 8.75 28.75 26.75
N ALA A 163 7.51 28.97 26.31
CA ALA A 163 6.75 27.96 25.57
C ALA A 163 7.44 27.58 24.25
N SER A 164 7.99 28.56 23.52
CA SER A 164 8.71 28.31 22.27
C SER A 164 10.01 27.53 22.49
N THR A 165 10.80 27.87 23.52
CA THR A 165 12.03 27.13 23.89
C THR A 165 11.69 25.70 24.29
N LEU A 166 10.74 25.50 25.20
CA LEU A 166 10.33 24.18 25.66
C LEU A 166 9.79 23.32 24.50
N THR A 167 8.94 23.89 23.65
CA THR A 167 8.40 23.16 22.49
C THR A 167 9.50 22.77 21.51
N THR A 168 10.49 23.65 21.28
CA THR A 168 11.64 23.37 20.42
C THR A 168 12.51 22.27 21.01
N ALA A 169 12.81 22.33 22.31
CA ALA A 169 13.57 21.30 23.01
C ALA A 169 12.85 19.94 22.97
N VAL A 170 11.54 19.91 23.22
CA VAL A 170 10.72 18.68 23.11
C VAL A 170 10.71 18.15 21.67
N ALA A 171 10.59 19.02 20.66
CA ALA A 171 10.62 18.59 19.26
C ALA A 171 11.99 18.02 18.84
N ALA A 172 13.09 18.61 19.34
CA ALA A 172 14.44 18.11 19.15
C ALA A 172 14.65 16.76 19.87
N ALA A 173 14.23 16.66 21.14
CA ALA A 173 14.28 15.42 21.91
C ALA A 173 13.46 14.31 21.25
N MET A 174 12.23 14.60 20.81
CA MET A 174 11.42 13.66 20.03
C MET A 174 12.10 13.24 18.74
N THR A 175 12.89 14.12 18.14
CA THR A 175 13.66 13.84 16.91
C THR A 175 14.84 12.91 17.17
N LEU A 176 15.56 13.11 18.28
CA LEU A 176 16.67 12.27 18.70
C LEU A 176 16.19 10.91 19.21
N SER A 177 15.04 10.86 19.89
CA SER A 177 14.43 9.62 20.40
C SER A 177 13.50 8.92 19.39
N ARG A 178 13.54 9.29 18.10
CA ARG A 178 12.64 8.73 17.07
C ARG A 178 12.67 7.21 17.01
N ALA A 179 13.85 6.60 17.06
CA ALA A 179 14.00 5.15 17.02
C ALA A 179 13.29 4.46 18.19
N GLN A 180 13.33 5.07 19.38
CA GLN A 180 12.65 4.54 20.56
C GLN A 180 11.13 4.74 20.49
N LEU A 181 10.68 5.90 20.00
CA LEU A 181 9.25 6.16 19.77
C LEU A 181 8.65 5.18 18.75
N ASP A 182 9.39 4.85 17.69
CA ASP A 182 9.00 3.84 16.73
C ASP A 182 8.88 2.47 17.36
N ARG A 183 9.86 2.07 18.19
CA ARG A 183 9.81 0.80 18.93
C ARG A 183 8.58 0.71 19.83
N ILE A 184 8.25 1.78 20.56
CA ILE A 184 7.06 1.84 21.42
C ILE A 184 5.78 1.77 20.59
N ALA A 185 5.72 2.50 19.46
CA ALA A 185 4.57 2.48 18.57
C ALA A 185 4.34 1.08 17.99
N LEU A 186 5.41 0.42 17.54
CA LEU A 186 5.37 -0.95 17.07
C LEU A 186 4.96 -1.90 18.19
N TRP A 187 5.48 -1.75 19.42
CA TRP A 187 5.12 -2.57 20.57
C TRP A 187 3.66 -2.44 21.01
N ARG A 188 3.02 -1.27 20.83
CA ARG A 188 1.59 -1.07 21.15
C ARG A 188 0.63 -1.43 20.03
N ALA A 189 1.11 -1.71 18.82
CA ALA A 189 0.26 -2.03 17.69
C ALA A 189 -0.44 -3.40 17.90
N PRO A 190 -1.76 -3.50 17.63
CA PRO A 190 -2.50 -4.75 17.78
C PRO A 190 -2.28 -5.73 16.60
N ALA A 191 -1.96 -5.20 15.42
CA ALA A 191 -1.66 -5.95 14.21
C ALA A 191 -0.57 -5.23 13.40
N LEU A 192 0.36 -5.99 12.83
CA LEU A 192 1.51 -5.49 12.10
C LEU A 192 1.52 -6.00 10.66
N VAL A 193 1.66 -5.06 9.73
CA VAL A 193 2.09 -5.35 8.35
C VAL A 193 3.59 -5.10 8.31
N ILE A 194 4.37 -6.15 8.09
CA ILE A 194 5.83 -6.11 8.16
C ILE A 194 6.39 -6.18 6.74
N VAL A 195 7.23 -5.22 6.39
CA VAL A 195 7.98 -5.17 5.13
C VAL A 195 9.46 -5.32 5.45
N VAL A 196 10.13 -6.28 4.82
CA VAL A 196 11.55 -6.60 5.05
C VAL A 196 12.35 -6.37 3.78
N GLY A 197 13.47 -5.66 3.90
CA GLY A 197 14.42 -5.46 2.80
C GLY A 197 13.86 -4.56 1.69
N ILE A 198 13.57 -3.30 2.01
CA ILE A 198 13.09 -2.30 1.05
C ILE A 198 14.25 -1.56 0.37
N ASP A 199 14.06 -1.16 -0.89
CA ASP A 199 14.96 -0.33 -1.70
C ASP A 199 14.19 0.83 -2.35
N ALA A 200 14.88 1.67 -3.14
CA ALA A 200 14.25 2.81 -3.82
C ALA A 200 13.18 2.39 -4.84
N GLU A 201 13.40 1.26 -5.55
CA GLU A 201 12.46 0.77 -6.57
C GLU A 201 11.13 0.29 -5.97
N SER A 202 11.14 -0.24 -4.74
CA SER A 202 9.96 -0.78 -4.07
C SER A 202 9.14 0.28 -3.30
N ILE A 203 9.53 1.55 -3.31
CA ILE A 203 8.79 2.66 -2.69
C ILE A 203 7.33 2.77 -3.18
N PRO A 204 7.01 2.68 -4.49
CA PRO A 204 5.62 2.76 -4.94
C PRO A 204 4.75 1.62 -4.40
N LEU A 205 5.32 0.41 -4.27
CA LEU A 205 4.65 -0.73 -3.66
C LEU A 205 4.35 -0.48 -2.18
N LEU A 206 5.30 0.08 -1.41
CA LEU A 206 5.07 0.49 -0.02
C LEU A 206 3.90 1.47 0.10
N GLN A 207 3.79 2.43 -0.83
CA GLN A 207 2.68 3.37 -0.87
C GLN A 207 1.35 2.69 -1.17
N ALA A 208 1.32 1.70 -2.07
CA ALA A 208 0.13 0.90 -2.34
C ALA A 208 -0.30 0.06 -1.15
N ILE A 209 0.63 -0.63 -0.49
CA ILE A 209 0.38 -1.39 0.75
C ILE A 209 -0.26 -0.47 1.80
N ALA A 210 0.35 0.67 2.07
CA ALA A 210 -0.14 1.60 3.08
C ALA A 210 -1.56 2.16 2.80
N ARG A 211 -1.95 2.29 1.53
CA ARG A 211 -3.30 2.74 1.14
C ARG A 211 -4.37 1.68 1.40
N ASN A 212 -4.03 0.40 1.33
CA ASN A 212 -4.98 -0.72 1.44
C ASN A 212 -5.03 -1.36 2.83
N MET A 213 -4.18 -0.92 3.76
CA MET A 213 -4.17 -1.32 5.16
C MET A 213 -5.46 -0.95 5.90
N SER A 214 -5.85 -1.79 6.85
CA SER A 214 -6.95 -1.46 7.75
C SER A 214 -6.53 -0.41 8.80
N PRO A 215 -7.46 0.37 9.36
CA PRO A 215 -7.14 1.37 10.39
C PRO A 215 -6.52 0.82 11.68
N ARG A 216 -6.57 -0.50 11.90
CA ARG A 216 -6.01 -1.19 13.08
C ARG A 216 -4.58 -1.69 12.85
N GLU A 217 -4.14 -1.79 11.60
CA GLU A 217 -2.81 -2.26 11.26
C GLU A 217 -1.78 -1.13 11.39
N THR A 218 -0.56 -1.50 11.74
CA THR A 218 0.60 -0.60 11.72
C THR A 218 1.68 -1.15 10.79
N LEU A 219 2.20 -0.28 9.93
CA LEU A 219 3.24 -0.62 8.97
C LEU A 219 4.62 -0.56 9.64
N ALA A 220 5.30 -1.69 9.69
CA ALA A 220 6.67 -1.84 10.17
C ALA A 220 7.59 -2.13 8.98
N VAL A 221 8.69 -1.38 8.85
CA VAL A 221 9.68 -1.58 7.80
C VAL A 221 11.01 -1.95 8.44
N LEU A 222 11.50 -3.16 8.13
CA LEU A 222 12.77 -3.71 8.59
C LEU A 222 13.82 -3.54 7.49
N THR A 223 14.97 -2.94 7.82
CA THR A 223 16.04 -2.65 6.85
C THR A 223 17.39 -2.50 7.54
N SER A 224 18.45 -3.10 6.99
CA SER A 224 19.81 -2.98 7.53
C SER A 224 20.40 -1.59 7.36
N ASN A 225 20.12 -0.92 6.24
CA ASN A 225 20.65 0.41 5.94
C ASN A 225 19.61 1.26 5.17
N PRO A 226 18.80 2.05 5.87
CA PRO A 226 17.76 2.84 5.22
C PRO A 226 18.35 4.09 4.54
N ASP A 227 18.25 4.18 3.22
CA ASP A 227 18.50 5.42 2.47
C ASP A 227 17.53 6.54 2.92
N SER A 228 18.01 7.78 2.87
CA SER A 228 17.24 9.00 3.11
C SER A 228 15.91 9.04 2.37
N GLU A 229 15.86 8.60 1.11
CA GLU A 229 14.64 8.55 0.30
C GLU A 229 13.64 7.52 0.84
N VAL A 230 14.11 6.31 1.13
CA VAL A 230 13.32 5.24 1.74
C VAL A 230 12.76 5.69 3.09
N ILE A 231 13.59 6.33 3.93
CA ILE A 231 13.12 6.88 5.21
C ILE A 231 11.98 7.87 4.97
N ALA A 232 12.18 8.85 4.08
CA ALA A 232 11.18 9.86 3.78
C ALA A 232 9.87 9.22 3.28
N ALA A 233 9.95 8.23 2.38
CA ALA A 233 8.81 7.50 1.86
C ALA A 233 8.03 6.76 2.95
N VAL A 234 8.71 5.97 3.79
CA VAL A 234 8.06 5.26 4.92
C VAL A 234 7.41 6.23 5.88
N ARG A 235 8.04 7.38 6.16
CA ARG A 235 7.46 8.41 7.04
C ARG A 235 6.27 9.13 6.43
N ASN A 236 6.23 9.32 5.11
CA ASN A 236 5.14 9.98 4.41
C ASN A 236 3.86 9.14 4.47
N VAL A 237 3.99 7.82 4.38
CA VAL A 237 2.85 6.89 4.53
C VAL A 237 2.51 6.57 5.99
N GLY A 238 3.25 7.13 6.94
CA GLY A 238 3.00 6.95 8.36
C GLY A 238 3.50 5.63 8.94
N GLY A 239 4.41 4.94 8.26
CA GLY A 239 5.09 3.73 8.74
C GLY A 239 6.13 3.99 9.83
N ARG A 240 6.61 2.90 10.44
CA ARG A 240 7.66 2.88 11.47
C ARG A 240 8.85 2.10 10.91
N ILE A 241 10.05 2.59 11.20
CA ILE A 241 11.29 2.00 10.68
C ILE A 241 12.01 1.33 11.84
N ARG A 242 12.47 0.11 11.60
CA ARG A 242 13.27 -0.66 12.55
C ARG A 242 14.53 -1.12 11.82
N THR A 243 15.66 -0.51 12.18
CA THR A 243 16.97 -0.93 11.68
C THR A 243 17.40 -2.18 12.43
N VAL A 244 17.75 -3.22 11.69
CA VAL A 244 18.12 -4.58 12.13
C VAL A 244 19.09 -5.12 11.10
N ASP A 245 20.12 -5.85 11.50
CA ASP A 245 20.90 -6.62 10.54
C ASP A 245 20.04 -7.77 9.99
N LEU A 246 19.59 -7.62 8.74
CA LEU A 246 18.73 -8.60 8.08
C LEU A 246 19.47 -9.86 7.61
N ASP A 247 20.80 -9.88 7.73
CA ASP A 247 21.63 -11.03 7.39
C ASP A 247 22.09 -11.80 8.65
N ASP A 248 21.76 -11.30 9.86
CA ASP A 248 21.90 -12.02 11.13
C ASP A 248 20.56 -12.71 11.49
N ASP A 249 20.52 -14.03 11.30
CA ASP A 249 19.36 -14.87 11.60
C ASP A 249 18.91 -14.76 13.06
N TYR A 250 19.84 -14.59 14.02
CA TYR A 250 19.52 -14.46 15.44
C TYR A 250 18.87 -13.11 15.73
N GLU A 251 19.39 -12.03 15.15
CA GLU A 251 18.81 -10.69 15.33
C GLU A 251 17.39 -10.62 14.72
N LEU A 252 17.21 -11.18 13.52
CA LEU A 252 15.92 -11.23 12.83
C LEU A 252 14.92 -12.09 13.61
N ALA A 253 15.31 -13.30 14.02
CA ALA A 253 14.46 -14.19 14.80
C ALA A 253 14.06 -13.59 16.16
N GLY A 254 14.97 -12.84 16.80
CA GLY A 254 14.78 -12.24 18.13
C GLY A 254 13.79 -11.06 18.19
N LEU A 255 13.22 -10.62 17.06
CA LEU A 255 12.31 -9.48 17.05
C LEU A 255 10.95 -9.79 17.72
N THR A 256 10.58 -8.95 18.69
CA THR A 256 9.28 -9.03 19.41
C THR A 256 8.03 -8.68 18.56
N LEU A 257 8.17 -8.61 17.23
CA LEU A 257 7.12 -8.19 16.29
C LEU A 257 6.27 -9.37 15.81
N TRP A 258 6.87 -10.56 15.70
CA TRP A 258 6.26 -11.76 15.10
C TRP A 258 4.92 -12.19 15.70
N PRO A 259 4.67 -12.11 17.03
CA PRO A 259 3.36 -12.49 17.59
C PRO A 259 2.17 -11.66 17.08
N ARG A 260 2.45 -10.48 16.51
CA ARG A 260 1.43 -9.53 16.04
C ARG A 260 1.42 -9.40 14.52
N LEU A 261 2.20 -10.24 13.84
CA LEU A 261 2.23 -10.32 12.39
C LEU A 261 0.83 -10.62 11.85
N ASP A 262 0.43 -9.82 10.87
CA ASP A 262 -0.81 -9.96 10.12
C ASP A 262 -0.53 -10.18 8.63
N ARG A 263 0.49 -9.51 8.09
CA ARG A 263 0.96 -9.68 6.71
C ARG A 263 2.48 -9.47 6.60
N LEU A 264 3.14 -10.25 5.77
CA LEU A 264 4.59 -10.19 5.54
C LEU A 264 4.90 -9.88 4.07
N TYR A 265 5.77 -8.90 3.85
CA TYR A 265 6.34 -8.58 2.54
C TYR A 265 7.87 -8.71 2.60
N LEU A 266 8.45 -9.47 1.68
CA LEU A 266 9.90 -9.63 1.53
C LEU A 266 10.31 -9.01 0.19
N LEU A 267 10.91 -7.82 0.22
CA LEU A 267 11.02 -6.96 -0.97
C LEU A 267 12.46 -6.75 -1.47
N SER A 268 13.41 -7.57 -1.01
CA SER A 268 14.78 -7.54 -1.52
C SER A 268 14.77 -7.79 -3.03
N ASN A 269 15.60 -7.09 -3.79
CA ASN A 269 15.78 -7.33 -5.22
C ASN A 269 16.40 -8.71 -5.51
N ASP A 270 17.12 -9.28 -4.54
CA ASP A 270 17.63 -10.65 -4.58
C ASP A 270 16.59 -11.64 -4.00
N PRO A 271 15.98 -12.52 -4.82
CA PRO A 271 15.00 -13.48 -4.35
C PRO A 271 15.59 -14.51 -3.39
N ALA A 272 16.87 -14.88 -3.52
CA ALA A 272 17.49 -15.87 -2.63
C ALA A 272 17.55 -15.35 -1.17
N ARG A 273 17.87 -14.07 -0.99
CA ARG A 273 17.82 -13.40 0.32
C ARG A 273 16.41 -13.36 0.90
N ASN A 274 15.39 -13.13 0.06
CA ASN A 274 14.01 -13.19 0.53
C ASN A 274 13.66 -14.59 1.04
N LEU A 275 14.05 -15.65 0.32
CA LEU A 275 13.75 -17.03 0.73
C LEU A 275 14.51 -17.46 1.99
N SER A 276 15.78 -17.05 2.14
CA SER A 276 16.55 -17.28 3.36
C SER A 276 15.91 -16.59 4.57
N ARG A 277 15.53 -15.31 4.46
CA ARG A 277 14.84 -14.57 5.53
C ARG A 277 13.47 -15.15 5.83
N TYR A 278 12.75 -15.61 4.81
CA TYR A 278 11.48 -16.30 4.97
C TYR A 278 11.64 -17.52 5.87
N ALA A 279 12.64 -18.38 5.65
CA ALA A 279 12.84 -19.59 6.44
C ALA A 279 13.02 -19.29 7.95
N VAL A 280 13.81 -18.27 8.28
CA VAL A 280 14.02 -17.83 9.67
C VAL A 280 12.73 -17.31 10.31
N ILE A 281 11.97 -16.52 9.56
CA ILE A 281 10.69 -15.96 10.04
C ILE A 281 9.64 -17.05 10.18
N ASP A 282 9.55 -17.97 9.23
CA ASP A 282 8.62 -19.11 9.23
C ASP A 282 8.82 -19.97 10.49
N GLU A 283 10.07 -20.35 10.76
CA GLU A 283 10.41 -21.11 11.96
C GLU A 283 10.00 -20.38 13.25
N GLN A 284 10.23 -19.07 13.33
CA GLN A 284 9.81 -18.29 14.49
C GLN A 284 8.30 -18.17 14.64
N VAL A 285 7.59 -17.91 13.55
CA VAL A 285 6.13 -17.80 13.59
C VAL A 285 5.50 -19.14 13.98
N ASP A 286 6.07 -20.25 13.55
CA ASP A 286 5.61 -21.59 13.95
C ASP A 286 5.87 -21.91 15.42
N ARG A 287 7.03 -21.52 15.96
CA ARG A 287 7.34 -21.66 17.40
C ARG A 287 6.37 -20.91 18.30
N LEU A 288 5.77 -19.82 17.83
CA LEU A 288 4.82 -19.03 18.61
C LEU A 288 3.46 -19.73 18.83
N GLN A 289 3.21 -20.87 18.19
CA GLN A 289 1.98 -21.68 18.34
C GLN A 289 0.70 -20.85 18.31
N SER A 290 0.68 -19.79 17.50
CA SER A 290 -0.47 -18.89 17.41
C SER A 290 -1.65 -19.58 16.73
N ASP A 291 -2.87 -19.31 17.18
CA ASP A 291 -4.10 -19.71 16.47
C ASP A 291 -4.26 -18.98 15.11
N ARG A 292 -3.40 -18.00 14.81
CA ARG A 292 -3.38 -17.30 13.52
C ARG A 292 -2.78 -18.19 12.43
N VAL A 293 -3.66 -18.69 11.57
CA VAL A 293 -3.30 -19.52 10.42
C VAL A 293 -3.46 -18.68 9.13
N ARG A 294 -2.60 -18.92 8.14
CA ARG A 294 -2.72 -18.43 6.74
C ARG A 294 -2.51 -16.92 6.59
N LEU A 295 -1.36 -16.49 7.13
CA LEU A 295 -0.83 -15.13 7.00
C LEU A 295 -0.45 -14.85 5.53
N PRO A 296 -0.90 -13.74 4.93
CA PRO A 296 -0.44 -13.32 3.61
C PRO A 296 1.08 -13.08 3.60
N LEU A 297 1.74 -13.71 2.64
CA LEU A 297 3.16 -13.56 2.33
C LEU A 297 3.28 -13.07 0.89
N THR A 298 3.95 -11.94 0.67
CA THR A 298 4.30 -11.48 -0.68
C THR A 298 5.81 -11.35 -0.80
N VAL A 299 6.40 -12.02 -1.81
CA VAL A 299 7.84 -12.04 -2.04
C VAL A 299 8.18 -11.36 -3.35
N ARG A 300 9.19 -10.49 -3.36
CA ARG A 300 9.72 -9.92 -4.60
C ARG A 300 10.51 -10.99 -5.35
N ILE A 301 10.04 -11.31 -6.55
CA ILE A 301 10.71 -12.17 -7.53
C ILE A 301 10.51 -11.51 -8.89
N ASP A 302 11.57 -10.87 -9.40
CA ASP A 302 11.44 -10.07 -10.63
C ASP A 302 11.32 -10.95 -11.88
N ASP A 303 11.94 -12.14 -11.91
CA ASP A 303 11.78 -13.08 -13.02
C ASP A 303 10.36 -13.69 -13.04
N PRO A 304 9.54 -13.45 -14.09
CA PRO A 304 8.14 -13.90 -14.10
C PRO A 304 7.97 -15.41 -14.12
N TRP A 305 8.95 -16.14 -14.65
CA TRP A 305 8.90 -17.60 -14.66
C TRP A 305 9.13 -18.15 -13.25
N GLN A 306 10.19 -17.69 -12.57
CA GLN A 306 10.46 -18.05 -11.19
C GLN A 306 9.32 -17.63 -10.25
N ALA A 307 8.74 -16.45 -10.46
CA ALA A 307 7.62 -15.96 -9.66
C ALA A 307 6.41 -16.91 -9.73
N GLU A 308 6.02 -17.33 -10.93
CA GLU A 308 4.88 -18.23 -11.13
C GLU A 308 5.15 -19.64 -10.61
N VAL A 309 6.34 -20.20 -10.85
CA VAL A 309 6.76 -21.51 -10.32
C VAL A 309 6.74 -21.49 -8.80
N TRP A 310 7.32 -20.46 -8.18
CA TRP A 310 7.39 -20.34 -6.73
C TRP A 310 6.00 -20.19 -6.10
N ARG A 311 5.17 -19.28 -6.62
CA ARG A 311 3.79 -19.04 -6.15
C ARG A 311 2.98 -20.33 -6.12
N ARG A 312 3.09 -21.12 -7.18
CA ARG A 312 2.31 -22.36 -7.35
C ARG A 312 2.84 -23.54 -6.56
N SER A 313 4.16 -23.73 -6.51
CA SER A 313 4.76 -24.79 -5.69
C SER A 313 4.49 -24.57 -4.19
N PHE A 314 4.43 -23.31 -3.75
CA PHE A 314 4.08 -22.97 -2.38
C PHE A 314 2.64 -23.36 -2.02
N LEU A 315 1.68 -23.15 -2.92
CA LEU A 315 0.27 -23.50 -2.70
C LEU A 315 0.00 -25.00 -2.78
N SER A 316 0.80 -25.76 -3.55
CA SER A 316 0.63 -27.21 -3.66
C SER A 316 1.21 -27.98 -2.47
N SER A 317 2.22 -27.43 -1.78
CA SER A 317 2.77 -28.06 -0.58
C SER A 317 1.80 -27.92 0.59
N SER A 318 1.25 -29.04 1.06
CA SER A 318 0.42 -29.07 2.26
C SER A 318 1.27 -28.71 3.49
N GLU A 319 0.67 -28.01 4.46
CA GLU A 319 1.25 -27.67 5.79
C GLU A 319 1.97 -26.31 5.92
N ARG A 320 1.52 -25.26 5.22
CA ARG A 320 2.13 -23.92 5.41
C ARG A 320 1.21 -22.91 6.03
N ARG A 321 1.63 -22.26 7.12
CA ARG A 321 0.91 -21.16 7.80
C ARG A 321 0.70 -19.92 6.91
N TRP A 322 1.12 -19.93 5.66
CA TRP A 322 1.12 -18.77 4.78
C TRP A 322 0.22 -18.93 3.57
N VAL A 323 -0.25 -17.80 3.05
CA VAL A 323 -0.81 -17.72 1.70
C VAL A 323 0.15 -16.87 0.88
N ALA A 324 0.93 -17.55 0.05
CA ALA A 324 2.04 -16.95 -0.67
C ALA A 324 1.61 -16.29 -1.97
N ASP A 325 2.26 -15.18 -2.31
CA ASP A 325 2.22 -14.52 -3.59
C ASP A 325 3.60 -13.99 -3.95
N ALA A 326 3.88 -13.84 -5.24
CA ALA A 326 5.08 -13.21 -5.75
C ALA A 326 4.74 -11.90 -6.47
N ILE A 327 5.66 -10.95 -6.44
CA ILE A 327 5.53 -9.69 -7.18
C ILE A 327 6.86 -9.34 -7.85
N GLY A 328 6.79 -8.89 -9.10
CA GLY A 328 7.98 -8.52 -9.86
C GLY A 328 7.78 -7.27 -10.70
N ARG A 329 8.88 -6.56 -10.99
CA ARG A 329 8.85 -5.32 -11.78
C ARG A 329 8.29 -5.52 -13.19
N TYR A 330 8.55 -6.68 -13.79
CA TYR A 330 8.07 -7.00 -15.14
C TYR A 330 6.57 -7.31 -15.15
N GLU A 331 6.05 -8.03 -14.14
CA GLU A 331 4.61 -8.30 -13.99
C GLU A 331 3.82 -6.99 -13.75
N ILE A 332 4.30 -6.11 -12.86
CA ILE A 332 3.67 -4.79 -12.63
C ILE A 332 3.69 -3.95 -13.91
N THR A 333 4.84 -3.91 -14.60
CA THR A 333 4.98 -3.13 -15.84
C THR A 333 4.03 -3.67 -16.92
N ALA A 334 3.93 -4.99 -17.08
CA ALA A 334 3.00 -5.63 -18.01
C ALA A 334 1.54 -5.28 -17.70
N ALA A 335 1.11 -5.41 -16.44
CA ALA A 335 -0.24 -5.05 -16.01
C ALA A 335 -0.56 -3.58 -16.30
N LYS A 336 0.39 -2.68 -16.10
CA LYS A 336 0.24 -1.25 -16.40
C LYS A 336 0.11 -0.98 -17.90
N LEU A 337 0.95 -1.61 -18.72
CA LEU A 337 0.89 -1.49 -20.18
C LEU A 337 -0.42 -2.00 -20.75
N ILE A 338 -0.86 -3.20 -20.34
CA ILE A 338 -2.11 -3.79 -20.81
C ILE A 338 -3.31 -2.94 -20.40
N ARG A 339 -3.33 -2.43 -19.16
CA ARG A 339 -4.37 -1.50 -18.70
C ARG A 339 -4.41 -0.21 -19.53
N HIS A 340 -3.25 0.34 -19.87
CA HIS A 340 -3.17 1.55 -20.70
C HIS A 340 -3.60 1.27 -22.15
N ILE A 341 -3.24 0.12 -22.71
CA ILE A 341 -3.64 -0.31 -24.07
C ILE A 341 -5.14 -0.56 -24.17
N ALA A 342 -5.74 -1.14 -23.13
CA ALA A 342 -7.14 -1.54 -23.09
C ALA A 342 -8.11 -0.41 -22.66
N GLY A 343 -7.61 0.77 -22.28
CA GLY A 343 -8.46 1.90 -21.90
C GLY A 343 -9.30 2.41 -23.09
N ASN A 344 -10.60 2.60 -22.88
CA ASN A 344 -11.56 2.94 -23.94
C ASN A 344 -11.72 4.45 -24.22
N ASP A 345 -10.78 5.30 -23.80
CA ASP A 345 -10.84 6.75 -23.97
C ASP A 345 -10.73 7.23 -25.45
N ARG A 346 -10.79 6.33 -26.44
CA ARG A 346 -10.39 6.59 -27.83
C ARG A 346 -11.38 6.07 -28.86
N ALA A 347 -11.34 6.65 -30.07
CA ALA A 347 -12.27 6.38 -31.16
C ALA A 347 -12.20 4.94 -31.71
N GLU A 348 -11.02 4.30 -31.67
CA GLU A 348 -10.82 2.92 -32.14
C GLU A 348 -10.07 2.07 -31.09
N PRO A 349 -10.61 0.88 -30.74
CA PRO A 349 -9.99 -0.03 -29.79
C PRO A 349 -8.78 -0.75 -30.41
N THR A 350 -7.77 -1.01 -29.58
CA THR A 350 -6.64 -1.86 -29.98
C THR A 350 -7.13 -3.30 -30.12
N ARG A 351 -6.95 -3.91 -31.29
CA ARG A 351 -7.30 -5.32 -31.54
C ARG A 351 -6.09 -6.23 -31.34
N THR A 352 -4.92 -5.82 -31.81
CA THR A 352 -3.72 -6.66 -31.76
C THR A 352 -2.57 -5.95 -31.03
N VAL A 353 -1.87 -6.69 -30.17
CA VAL A 353 -0.61 -6.23 -29.57
C VAL A 353 0.57 -6.93 -30.23
N LEU A 354 1.41 -6.18 -30.94
CA LEU A 354 2.68 -6.67 -31.47
C LEU A 354 3.78 -6.49 -30.41
N ILE A 355 4.28 -7.60 -29.89
CA ILE A 355 5.31 -7.68 -28.86
C ILE A 355 6.65 -7.96 -29.55
N CYS A 356 7.59 -7.02 -29.46
CA CYS A 356 8.85 -7.03 -30.19
C CYS A 356 10.05 -7.37 -29.27
N GLY A 357 10.63 -8.53 -29.52
CA GLY A 357 11.80 -9.06 -28.82
C GLY A 357 11.48 -10.08 -27.73
N MET A 358 12.48 -10.86 -27.34
CA MET A 358 12.42 -11.80 -26.21
C MET A 358 13.09 -11.20 -24.98
N SER A 359 12.32 -11.09 -23.90
CA SER A 359 12.79 -10.59 -22.60
C SER A 359 11.85 -11.05 -21.48
N PRO A 360 12.20 -10.90 -20.20
CA PRO A 360 11.26 -11.15 -19.10
C PRO A 360 9.95 -10.36 -19.24
N LEU A 361 9.97 -9.17 -19.86
CA LEU A 361 8.75 -8.41 -20.14
C LEU A 361 7.81 -9.14 -21.12
N THR A 362 8.36 -9.87 -22.10
CA THR A 362 7.59 -10.70 -23.05
C THR A 362 6.85 -11.83 -22.31
N HIS A 363 7.52 -12.49 -21.35
CA HIS A 363 6.89 -13.49 -20.47
C HIS A 363 5.77 -12.89 -19.61
N ALA A 364 6.02 -11.72 -19.03
CA ALA A 364 5.05 -11.01 -18.20
C ALA A 364 3.82 -10.54 -19.00
N LEU A 365 4.02 -9.94 -20.18
CA LEU A 365 2.95 -9.46 -21.06
C LEU A 365 2.02 -10.57 -21.51
N THR A 366 2.58 -11.69 -21.96
CA THR A 366 1.77 -12.82 -22.43
C THR A 366 1.00 -13.47 -21.29
N SER A 367 1.61 -13.58 -20.10
CA SER A 367 0.94 -14.10 -18.90
C SER A 367 -0.17 -13.17 -18.42
N GLU A 368 0.07 -11.86 -18.40
CA GLU A 368 -0.92 -10.86 -18.02
C GLU A 368 -2.07 -10.81 -19.03
N LEU A 369 -1.80 -10.87 -20.33
CA LEU A 369 -2.83 -10.94 -21.38
C LEU A 369 -3.73 -12.17 -21.18
N ALA A 370 -3.16 -13.34 -20.94
CA ALA A 370 -3.93 -14.54 -20.64
C ALA A 370 -4.76 -14.38 -19.35
N GLN A 371 -4.19 -13.77 -18.32
CA GLN A 371 -4.88 -13.51 -17.04
C GLN A 371 -6.05 -12.53 -17.19
N VAL A 372 -5.87 -11.39 -17.84
CA VAL A 372 -6.94 -10.40 -18.01
C VAL A 372 -8.07 -10.91 -18.89
N HIS A 373 -7.80 -11.80 -19.85
CA HIS A 373 -8.86 -12.42 -20.64
C HIS A 373 -9.73 -13.35 -19.80
N ARG A 374 -9.12 -14.20 -18.95
CA ARG A 374 -9.89 -15.02 -17.98
C ARG A 374 -10.71 -14.15 -17.02
N GLU A 375 -10.16 -13.03 -16.59
CA GLU A 375 -10.87 -12.07 -15.74
C GLU A 375 -12.02 -11.39 -16.48
N TYR A 376 -11.85 -11.11 -17.77
CA TYR A 376 -12.88 -10.49 -18.60
C TYR A 376 -14.08 -11.42 -18.83
N GLU A 377 -13.85 -12.73 -18.96
CA GLU A 377 -14.90 -13.75 -19.00
C GLU A 377 -15.68 -13.83 -17.68
N LEU A 378 -15.01 -13.61 -16.53
CA LEU A 378 -15.65 -13.54 -15.21
C LEU A 378 -16.44 -12.25 -14.99
N TYR A 379 -15.86 -11.11 -15.40
CA TYR A 379 -16.42 -9.77 -15.22
C TYR A 379 -15.87 -8.81 -16.28
N THR A 380 -16.76 -8.37 -17.17
CA THR A 380 -16.46 -7.32 -18.13
C THR A 380 -16.42 -5.96 -17.45
N ARG A 381 -15.19 -5.47 -17.18
CA ARG A 381 -14.98 -4.15 -16.57
C ARG A 381 -15.49 -3.04 -17.50
N PRO A 382 -16.41 -2.16 -17.04
CA PRO A 382 -16.85 -1.03 -17.84
C PRO A 382 -15.67 -0.11 -18.18
N GLY A 383 -15.59 0.32 -19.44
CA GLY A 383 -14.53 1.21 -19.88
C GLY A 383 -13.24 0.53 -20.34
N THR A 384 -13.28 -0.80 -20.56
CA THR A 384 -12.10 -1.59 -20.94
C THR A 384 -12.41 -2.40 -22.20
N ASP A 385 -11.59 -2.21 -23.24
CA ASP A 385 -11.61 -2.98 -24.48
C ASP A 385 -10.29 -3.74 -24.62
N LEU A 386 -10.30 -5.04 -24.31
CA LEU A 386 -9.10 -5.86 -24.39
C LEU A 386 -8.70 -6.17 -25.84
N PRO A 387 -7.39 -6.19 -26.16
CA PRO A 387 -6.90 -6.73 -27.42
C PRO A 387 -7.27 -8.20 -27.55
N ASN A 388 -7.81 -8.62 -28.69
CA ASN A 388 -8.25 -10.01 -28.91
C ASN A 388 -7.12 -10.94 -29.39
N SER A 389 -5.96 -10.38 -29.73
CA SER A 389 -4.81 -11.12 -30.25
C SER A 389 -3.50 -10.46 -29.85
N ALA A 390 -2.44 -11.27 -29.77
CA ALA A 390 -1.08 -10.82 -29.63
C ALA A 390 -0.19 -11.49 -30.69
N VAL A 391 0.83 -10.78 -31.15
CA VAL A 391 1.84 -11.29 -32.07
C VAL A 391 3.20 -11.10 -31.41
N ILE A 392 4.03 -12.14 -31.39
CA ILE A 392 5.40 -12.07 -30.88
C ILE A 392 6.34 -12.10 -32.07
N MET A 393 7.15 -11.06 -32.22
CA MET A 393 8.18 -10.95 -33.25
C MET A 393 9.57 -11.03 -32.59
N ALA A 394 10.21 -12.19 -32.71
CA ALA A 394 11.58 -12.46 -32.25
C ALA A 394 12.12 -13.73 -32.92
N ALA A 395 13.44 -13.99 -32.86
CA ALA A 395 14.08 -15.12 -33.54
C ALA A 395 13.58 -16.53 -33.15
N ASP A 396 12.99 -16.70 -31.96
CA ASP A 396 12.43 -17.96 -31.45
C ASP A 396 11.04 -17.74 -30.82
N ALA A 397 10.18 -17.01 -31.54
CA ALA A 397 8.82 -16.73 -31.07
C ALA A 397 7.98 -18.01 -30.99
N SER A 398 8.16 -18.93 -31.96
CA SER A 398 7.45 -20.20 -32.02
C SER A 398 7.75 -21.12 -30.82
N GLY A 399 9.03 -21.26 -30.44
CA GLY A 399 9.44 -22.05 -29.27
C GLY A 399 8.84 -21.49 -27.97
N PHE A 400 8.95 -20.18 -27.78
CA PHE A 400 8.37 -19.51 -26.63
C PHE A 400 6.85 -19.71 -26.51
N ILE A 401 6.10 -19.62 -27.62
CA ILE A 401 4.63 -19.80 -27.60
C ILE A 401 4.26 -21.23 -27.23
N ALA A 402 5.02 -22.23 -27.70
CA ALA A 402 4.79 -23.62 -27.32
C ALA A 402 4.91 -23.81 -25.79
N ASP A 403 5.97 -23.27 -25.18
CA ASP A 403 6.19 -23.31 -23.73
C ASP A 403 5.10 -22.53 -22.97
N HIS A 404 4.73 -21.35 -23.48
CA HIS A 404 3.65 -20.55 -22.91
C HIS A 404 2.31 -21.31 -22.90
N ASN A 405 1.94 -21.93 -24.02
CA ASN A 405 0.68 -22.67 -24.15
C ASN A 405 0.64 -23.89 -23.23
N LEU A 406 1.73 -24.67 -23.18
CA LEU A 406 1.84 -25.81 -22.26
C LEU A 406 1.61 -25.37 -20.81
N ARG A 407 2.20 -24.24 -20.42
CA ARG A 407 2.00 -23.67 -19.08
C ARG A 407 0.55 -23.23 -18.86
N GLN A 408 -0.07 -22.51 -19.81
CA GLN A 408 -1.45 -22.04 -19.65
C GLN A 408 -2.43 -23.21 -19.49
N GLN A 409 -2.24 -24.32 -20.21
CA GLN A 409 -3.07 -25.54 -20.07
C GLN A 409 -2.98 -26.18 -18.68
N ARG A 410 -1.86 -26.01 -17.97
CA ARG A 410 -1.71 -26.48 -16.58
C ARG A 410 -2.34 -25.53 -15.57
N VAL A 411 -2.58 -24.27 -15.95
CA VAL A 411 -3.19 -23.24 -15.11
C VAL A 411 -4.72 -23.23 -15.25
N ALA A 412 -5.24 -23.23 -16.48
CA ALA A 412 -6.66 -23.18 -16.81
C ALA A 412 -6.99 -24.19 -17.94
N GLY A 413 -8.22 -24.73 -17.94
CA GLY A 413 -8.61 -25.86 -18.81
C GLY A 413 -9.17 -25.45 -20.16
N ASP A 414 -9.80 -24.30 -20.21
CA ASP A 414 -10.14 -23.66 -21.46
C ASP A 414 -8.84 -23.07 -22.00
N GLY A 415 -8.50 -23.32 -23.27
CA GLY A 415 -7.21 -22.99 -23.90
C GLY A 415 -6.78 -21.52 -23.76
N PRO A 416 -5.67 -21.09 -24.39
CA PRO A 416 -5.17 -19.73 -24.20
C PRO A 416 -6.29 -18.71 -24.51
N ALA A 417 -6.69 -17.97 -23.47
CA ALA A 417 -7.84 -17.06 -23.52
C ALA A 417 -7.66 -15.89 -24.51
N VAL A 418 -6.44 -15.73 -25.05
CA VAL A 418 -6.07 -14.82 -26.13
C VAL A 418 -5.25 -15.58 -27.18
N GLN A 419 -5.48 -15.29 -28.46
CA GLN A 419 -4.68 -15.89 -29.54
C GLN A 419 -3.29 -15.23 -29.57
N ILE A 420 -2.22 -16.02 -29.43
CA ILE A 420 -0.84 -15.55 -29.55
C ILE A 420 -0.20 -16.19 -30.78
N LEU A 421 0.30 -15.37 -31.71
CA LEU A 421 0.88 -15.80 -32.99
C LEU A 421 2.38 -15.49 -33.06
N PRO A 422 3.22 -16.41 -33.57
CA PRO A 422 4.65 -16.18 -33.75
C PRO A 422 4.97 -15.49 -35.08
N ILE A 423 6.02 -14.66 -35.07
CA ILE A 423 6.80 -14.27 -36.22
C ILE A 423 8.27 -14.50 -35.85
N ASP A 424 8.86 -15.56 -36.41
CA ASP A 424 10.25 -15.94 -36.16
C ASP A 424 11.23 -15.04 -36.93
N SER A 425 11.36 -13.80 -36.45
CA SER A 425 12.22 -12.78 -37.04
C SER A 425 12.59 -11.70 -36.03
N GLU A 426 13.78 -11.12 -36.19
CA GLU A 426 14.20 -9.98 -35.39
C GLU A 426 13.34 -8.73 -35.68
N PRO A 427 12.90 -7.99 -34.65
CA PRO A 427 11.97 -6.88 -34.79
C PRO A 427 12.64 -5.59 -35.29
N THR A 428 13.03 -5.59 -36.57
CA THR A 428 13.56 -4.39 -37.24
C THR A 428 12.44 -3.44 -37.68
N VAL A 429 12.75 -2.16 -37.92
CA VAL A 429 11.76 -1.17 -38.42
C VAL A 429 11.14 -1.63 -39.74
N GLU A 430 11.90 -2.34 -40.56
CA GLU A 430 11.48 -2.88 -41.85
C GLU A 430 10.53 -4.07 -41.68
N MET A 431 10.84 -5.03 -40.80
CA MET A 431 9.97 -6.19 -40.51
C MET A 431 8.67 -5.77 -39.83
N ILE A 432 8.75 -4.90 -38.81
CA ILE A 432 7.56 -4.33 -38.16
C ILE A 432 6.73 -3.56 -39.18
N GLY A 433 7.38 -2.76 -40.02
CA GLY A 433 6.72 -1.99 -41.07
C GLY A 433 6.05 -2.84 -42.14
N GLN A 434 6.58 -4.04 -42.44
CA GLN A 434 5.94 -4.99 -43.36
C GLN A 434 4.66 -5.56 -42.74
N TYR A 435 4.72 -6.05 -41.51
CA TYR A 435 3.55 -6.56 -40.78
C TYR A 435 2.43 -5.51 -40.69
N LEU A 436 2.79 -4.25 -40.40
CA LEU A 436 1.84 -3.13 -40.31
C LEU A 436 1.28 -2.68 -41.66
N LYS A 437 1.85 -3.07 -42.80
CA LYS A 437 1.25 -2.81 -44.13
C LYS A 437 0.19 -3.85 -44.49
N GLU A 438 0.35 -5.05 -43.95
CA GLU A 438 -0.57 -6.18 -44.14
C GLU A 438 -1.74 -6.15 -43.13
N THR A 439 -1.65 -5.29 -42.11
CA THR A 439 -2.65 -5.10 -41.04
C THR A 439 -3.05 -3.62 -40.94
N GLU A 440 -4.20 -3.30 -40.35
CA GLU A 440 -4.61 -1.90 -40.11
C GLU A 440 -3.82 -1.28 -38.93
N PRO A 441 -2.93 -0.27 -39.13
CA PRO A 441 -2.05 0.22 -38.07
C PRO A 441 -2.76 0.87 -36.87
N SER A 442 -3.95 1.46 -37.05
CA SER A 442 -4.71 2.08 -35.96
C SER A 442 -5.25 1.05 -34.96
N SER A 443 -5.44 -0.19 -35.41
CA SER A 443 -5.90 -1.32 -34.60
C SER A 443 -4.77 -2.03 -33.85
N VAL A 444 -3.50 -1.69 -34.14
CA VAL A 444 -2.32 -2.36 -33.57
C VAL A 444 -1.63 -1.47 -32.53
N ALA A 445 -1.19 -2.07 -31.42
CA ALA A 445 -0.23 -1.47 -30.51
C ALA A 445 1.10 -2.23 -30.58
N VAL A 446 2.20 -1.53 -30.77
CA VAL A 446 3.56 -2.10 -30.79
C VAL A 446 4.22 -1.90 -29.43
N ILE A 447 4.81 -2.95 -28.85
CA ILE A 447 5.59 -2.89 -27.62
C ILE A 447 7.03 -3.33 -27.93
N LEU A 448 7.99 -2.43 -27.75
CA LEU A 448 9.41 -2.71 -27.86
C LEU A 448 9.93 -3.11 -26.48
N CYS A 449 10.18 -4.42 -26.28
CA CYS A 449 10.30 -5.03 -24.95
C CYS A 449 11.68 -4.91 -24.29
N ASN A 450 12.74 -4.62 -25.03
CA ASN A 450 14.07 -4.41 -24.47
C ASN A 450 14.80 -3.28 -25.22
N THR A 451 15.93 -2.82 -24.67
CA THR A 451 16.69 -1.71 -25.26
C THR A 451 17.30 -2.08 -26.62
N GLU A 452 17.55 -3.36 -26.86
CA GLU A 452 18.08 -3.90 -28.12
C GLU A 452 17.06 -3.86 -29.26
N SER A 453 15.82 -4.34 -29.01
CA SER A 453 14.67 -4.22 -29.91
C SER A 453 14.18 -2.78 -30.03
N SER A 454 14.49 -1.96 -29.03
CA SER A 454 14.31 -0.50 -29.04
C SER A 454 15.49 0.26 -29.65
N GLY A 455 16.40 -0.41 -30.37
CA GLY A 455 17.67 0.13 -30.90
C GLY A 455 17.56 1.55 -31.48
N GLN A 456 18.68 2.29 -31.57
CA GLN A 456 18.68 3.76 -31.78
C GLN A 456 17.62 4.26 -32.78
N GLY A 457 16.50 4.73 -32.23
CA GLY A 457 15.40 5.35 -32.98
C GLY A 457 14.37 4.43 -33.63
N VAL A 458 14.28 3.13 -33.31
CA VAL A 458 13.20 2.24 -33.84
C VAL A 458 11.81 2.84 -33.59
N GLY A 459 11.48 3.16 -32.33
CA GLY A 459 10.18 3.75 -31.98
C GLY A 459 9.93 5.09 -32.67
N THR A 460 10.93 5.97 -32.73
CA THR A 460 10.83 7.26 -33.43
C THR A 460 10.61 7.08 -34.93
N ARG A 461 11.34 6.16 -35.58
CA ARG A 461 11.19 5.86 -37.01
C ARG A 461 9.82 5.27 -37.32
N LEU A 462 9.30 4.40 -36.46
CA LEU A 462 7.93 3.88 -36.58
C LEU A 462 6.90 4.99 -36.40
N ALA A 463 7.06 5.87 -35.41
CA ALA A 463 6.15 7.00 -35.17
C ALA A 463 6.10 7.99 -36.36
N LEU A 464 7.24 8.18 -37.04
CA LEU A 464 7.33 8.99 -38.26
C LEU A 464 6.67 8.31 -39.48
N ARG A 465 6.78 6.98 -39.59
CA ARG A 465 6.19 6.19 -40.70
C ARG A 465 4.69 5.96 -40.53
N PHE A 466 4.20 5.87 -39.30
CA PHE A 466 2.81 5.51 -38.96
C PHE A 466 2.23 6.47 -37.91
N THR A 467 1.64 7.58 -38.36
CA THR A 467 1.21 8.70 -37.50
C THR A 467 0.09 8.37 -36.50
N GLY A 468 -0.67 7.28 -36.73
CA GLY A 468 -1.73 6.80 -35.84
C GLY A 468 -1.35 5.61 -34.96
N LEU A 469 -0.14 5.04 -35.14
CA LEU A 469 0.28 3.80 -34.47
C LEU A 469 0.66 4.05 -33.02
N LYS A 470 0.08 3.26 -32.10
CA LYS A 470 0.47 3.27 -30.69
C LYS A 470 1.77 2.49 -30.53
N ILE A 471 2.80 3.14 -30.04
CA ILE A 471 4.12 2.52 -29.84
C ILE A 471 4.51 2.70 -28.38
N TYR A 472 4.82 1.61 -27.70
CA TYR A 472 5.32 1.59 -26.33
C TYR A 472 6.78 1.18 -26.38
N GLN A 473 7.65 1.98 -25.78
CA GLN A 473 9.08 1.73 -25.80
C GLN A 473 9.68 1.79 -24.39
N VAL A 474 10.44 0.75 -24.03
CA VAL A 474 11.24 0.75 -22.80
C VAL A 474 12.25 1.90 -22.85
N SER A 475 12.35 2.66 -21.76
CA SER A 475 13.29 3.77 -21.62
C SER A 475 13.78 3.93 -20.19
N ASP A 476 15.10 3.91 -20.00
CA ASP A 476 15.75 4.16 -18.71
C ASP A 476 15.63 5.63 -18.26
N SER A 477 15.29 6.54 -19.17
CA SER A 477 15.07 7.96 -18.86
C SER A 477 13.63 8.27 -18.44
N ALA A 478 12.69 7.35 -18.69
CA ALA A 478 11.30 7.53 -18.29
C ALA A 478 11.15 7.19 -16.79
N THR A 479 10.44 8.02 -16.04
CA THR A 479 10.17 7.75 -14.62
C THR A 479 8.82 7.08 -14.38
N ALA A 480 7.90 7.20 -15.34
CA ALA A 480 6.57 6.59 -15.33
C ALA A 480 6.00 6.49 -16.76
N LEU A 481 5.02 5.61 -16.96
CA LEU A 481 4.20 5.62 -18.18
C LEU A 481 3.19 6.77 -18.11
N THR A 482 3.32 7.74 -19.03
CA THR A 482 2.43 8.91 -19.11
C THR A 482 1.31 8.71 -20.13
N SER A 483 0.16 9.36 -19.92
CA SER A 483 -0.98 9.33 -20.86
C SER A 483 -0.75 10.19 -22.11
N THR A 484 0.26 11.07 -22.10
CA THR A 484 0.65 11.95 -23.21
C THR A 484 1.96 11.49 -23.85
N SER A 485 2.04 11.60 -25.18
CA SER A 485 3.27 11.37 -25.96
C SER A 485 3.86 12.70 -26.44
N VAL A 486 5.19 12.77 -26.53
CA VAL A 486 5.93 13.93 -27.08
C VAL A 486 6.07 13.84 -28.60
N VAL A 487 6.18 12.64 -29.16
CA VAL A 487 6.41 12.38 -30.59
C VAL A 487 5.37 11.39 -31.10
N GLY A 488 4.40 11.86 -31.88
CA GLY A 488 3.32 11.01 -32.39
C GLY A 488 2.54 10.35 -31.26
N GLN A 489 2.37 9.02 -31.36
CA GLN A 489 1.82 8.17 -30.28
C GLN A 489 2.87 7.21 -29.71
N LEU A 490 4.10 7.72 -29.49
CA LEU A 490 5.20 7.00 -28.84
C LEU A 490 5.19 7.24 -27.32
N TYR A 491 4.95 6.19 -26.54
CA TYR A 491 4.91 6.21 -25.08
C TYR A 491 6.16 5.53 -24.53
N ALA A 492 7.06 6.32 -23.96
CA ALA A 492 8.21 5.80 -23.23
C ALA A 492 7.78 5.33 -21.85
N PHE A 493 8.32 4.20 -21.38
CA PHE A 493 8.02 3.67 -20.05
C PHE A 493 9.24 3.01 -19.39
N PRO A 494 9.39 3.11 -18.06
CA PRO A 494 10.38 2.33 -17.31
C PRO A 494 9.89 0.91 -17.00
N ILE A 495 10.85 0.02 -16.75
CA ILE A 495 10.58 -1.27 -16.09
C ILE A 495 10.86 -1.09 -14.59
N ASN A 496 9.80 -0.94 -13.79
CA ASN A 496 9.91 -0.69 -12.35
C ASN A 496 8.67 -1.23 -11.58
N MET A 497 8.64 -1.00 -10.27
CA MET A 497 7.52 -1.41 -9.41
C MET A 497 6.45 -0.31 -9.25
N ASP A 498 6.32 0.61 -10.23
CA ASP A 498 5.36 1.73 -10.16
C ASP A 498 3.92 1.27 -10.39
N ILE A 499 3.26 0.92 -9.27
CA ILE A 499 1.88 0.44 -9.24
C ILE A 499 0.86 1.59 -9.23
N ASP A 500 -0.14 1.49 -10.11
CA ASP A 500 -1.24 2.46 -10.16
C ASP A 500 -2.00 2.49 -8.82
N ALA A 501 -2.47 3.67 -8.42
CA ALA A 501 -3.12 3.85 -7.11
C ALA A 501 -4.37 2.99 -6.88
N THR A 502 -5.02 2.56 -7.97
CA THR A 502 -6.22 1.71 -7.94
C THR A 502 -5.94 0.26 -8.33
N ALA A 503 -4.69 -0.11 -8.61
CA ALA A 503 -4.34 -1.48 -8.94
C ALA A 503 -4.24 -2.34 -7.66
N PRO A 504 -4.62 -3.63 -7.73
CA PRO A 504 -4.43 -4.57 -6.63
C PRO A 504 -2.93 -4.78 -6.38
N GLN A 505 -2.52 -4.79 -5.11
CA GLN A 505 -1.10 -4.90 -4.73
C GLN A 505 -0.55 -6.33 -4.74
N ASP A 506 -1.43 -7.33 -4.78
CA ASP A 506 -1.11 -8.76 -4.76
C ASP A 506 -2.24 -9.54 -5.47
N ALA A 507 -1.96 -10.80 -5.82
CA ALA A 507 -2.89 -11.69 -6.51
C ALA A 507 -4.17 -11.96 -5.69
N TRP A 508 -4.09 -11.90 -4.36
CA TRP A 508 -5.22 -12.17 -3.47
C TRP A 508 -6.18 -10.98 -3.36
N GLU A 509 -5.65 -9.76 -3.40
CA GLU A 509 -6.42 -8.53 -3.56
C GLU A 509 -7.12 -8.53 -4.91
N ARG A 510 -6.39 -8.90 -5.98
CA ARG A 510 -6.94 -9.02 -7.34
C ARG A 510 -8.08 -10.04 -7.38
N ALA A 511 -7.90 -11.22 -6.78
CA ALA A 511 -8.94 -12.23 -6.67
C ALA A 511 -10.16 -11.75 -5.87
N ALA A 512 -9.93 -11.11 -4.72
CA ALA A 512 -11.01 -10.58 -3.88
C ALA A 512 -11.82 -9.49 -4.60
N GLU A 513 -11.14 -8.60 -5.35
CA GLU A 513 -11.78 -7.60 -6.21
C GLU A 513 -12.62 -8.27 -7.29
N MET A 514 -12.06 -9.23 -8.03
CA MET A 514 -12.75 -9.89 -9.14
C MET A 514 -13.96 -10.71 -8.69
N ILE A 515 -13.85 -11.44 -7.59
CA ILE A 515 -14.97 -12.20 -6.99
C ILE A 515 -16.09 -11.25 -6.57
N HIS A 516 -15.75 -10.14 -5.91
CA HIS A 516 -16.72 -9.13 -5.50
C HIS A 516 -17.41 -8.46 -6.70
N GLU A 517 -16.65 -8.09 -7.74
CA GLU A 517 -17.19 -7.47 -8.95
C GLU A 517 -18.14 -8.43 -9.70
N SER A 518 -17.76 -9.71 -9.83
CA SER A 518 -18.61 -10.75 -10.44
C SER A 518 -19.88 -11.04 -9.64
N TYR A 519 -19.83 -10.95 -8.31
CA TYR A 519 -21.01 -11.01 -7.45
C TYR A 519 -21.90 -9.77 -7.62
N SER A 520 -21.31 -8.58 -7.48
CA SER A 520 -22.05 -7.31 -7.41
C SER A 520 -22.74 -6.93 -8.73
N GLN A 521 -22.26 -7.39 -9.88
CA GLN A 521 -22.94 -7.16 -11.16
C GLN A 521 -24.31 -7.85 -11.28
N ARG A 522 -24.60 -8.86 -10.46
CA ARG A 522 -25.85 -9.64 -10.52
C ARG A 522 -27.04 -8.92 -9.90
N SER A 523 -26.85 -7.72 -9.35
CA SER A 523 -27.88 -6.95 -8.65
C SER A 523 -27.62 -5.45 -8.80
N PRO A 524 -28.61 -4.58 -8.52
CA PRO A 524 -28.38 -3.15 -8.39
C PRO A 524 -27.25 -2.85 -7.39
N ARG A 525 -26.37 -1.91 -7.73
CA ARG A 525 -25.16 -1.57 -6.96
C ARG A 525 -25.39 -0.44 -5.95
N ASP A 526 -26.52 -0.48 -5.27
CA ASP A 526 -27.00 0.57 -4.35
C ASP A 526 -26.80 0.24 -2.86
N THR A 527 -26.59 -1.04 -2.52
CA THR A 527 -26.40 -1.49 -1.14
C THR A 527 -24.93 -1.39 -0.69
N PRO A 528 -24.64 -1.32 0.63
CA PRO A 528 -23.26 -1.28 1.14
C PRO A 528 -22.36 -2.44 0.69
N THR A 529 -22.94 -3.58 0.27
CA THR A 529 -22.19 -4.78 -0.16
C THR A 529 -22.17 -4.99 -1.67
N THR A 530 -22.80 -4.13 -2.46
CA THR A 530 -22.89 -4.28 -3.93
C THR A 530 -22.25 -3.12 -4.69
N ARG A 531 -21.74 -2.10 -4.01
CA ARG A 531 -20.97 -1.02 -4.64
C ARG A 531 -19.74 -1.56 -5.35
N TYR A 532 -19.26 -0.82 -6.35
CA TYR A 532 -17.96 -1.07 -6.99
C TYR A 532 -16.87 -1.22 -5.93
N TRP A 533 -15.89 -2.08 -6.18
CA TRP A 533 -14.76 -2.33 -5.29
C TRP A 533 -14.08 -1.04 -4.86
N LYS A 534 -13.84 -0.11 -5.79
CA LYS A 534 -13.22 1.19 -5.50
C LYS A 534 -13.98 2.02 -4.44
N ASP A 535 -15.30 1.88 -4.38
CA ASP A 535 -16.21 2.64 -3.50
C ASP A 535 -16.70 1.83 -2.28
N LEU A 536 -16.15 0.62 -2.11
CA LEU A 536 -16.58 -0.33 -1.10
C LEU A 536 -15.99 0.00 0.28
N ASP A 537 -16.80 -0.15 1.33
CA ASP A 537 -16.37 0.10 2.71
C ASP A 537 -15.20 -0.84 3.10
N PRO A 538 -14.19 -0.36 3.84
CA PRO A 538 -13.05 -1.19 4.27
C PRO A 538 -13.44 -2.46 5.03
N PHE A 539 -14.55 -2.46 5.78
CA PHE A 539 -15.11 -3.65 6.42
C PHE A 539 -15.49 -4.71 5.38
N VAL A 540 -16.19 -4.32 4.32
CA VAL A 540 -16.65 -5.27 3.31
C VAL A 540 -15.49 -5.75 2.43
N LYS A 541 -14.53 -4.87 2.09
CA LYS A 541 -13.27 -5.29 1.44
C LYS A 541 -12.52 -6.34 2.27
N GLY A 542 -12.41 -6.09 3.58
CA GLY A 542 -11.76 -7.04 4.48
C GLY A 542 -12.49 -8.39 4.57
N SER A 543 -13.83 -8.39 4.51
CA SER A 543 -14.62 -9.63 4.49
C SER A 543 -14.41 -10.44 3.21
N ASN A 544 -14.29 -9.78 2.04
CA ASN A 544 -13.97 -10.44 0.76
C ASN A 544 -12.54 -11.00 0.72
N ARG A 545 -11.54 -10.24 1.19
CA ARG A 545 -10.15 -10.73 1.30
C ARG A 545 -10.07 -11.98 2.17
N ARG A 546 -10.77 -11.95 3.31
CA ARG A 546 -10.89 -13.08 4.22
C ARG A 546 -11.52 -14.29 3.54
N LEU A 547 -12.62 -14.14 2.80
CA LEU A 547 -13.27 -15.24 2.10
C LEU A 547 -12.30 -16.00 1.17
N VAL A 548 -11.50 -15.27 0.40
CA VAL A 548 -10.49 -15.87 -0.50
C VAL A 548 -9.46 -16.66 0.30
N ILE A 549 -8.82 -16.02 1.28
CA ILE A 549 -7.77 -16.62 2.11
C ILE A 549 -8.30 -17.83 2.88
N ASN A 550 -9.49 -17.70 3.48
CA ASN A 550 -10.12 -18.76 4.24
C ASN A 550 -10.48 -19.95 3.34
N THR A 551 -10.98 -19.71 2.13
CA THR A 551 -11.27 -20.77 1.14
C THR A 551 -10.03 -21.56 0.77
N LEU A 552 -8.92 -20.87 0.46
CA LEU A 552 -7.64 -21.52 0.17
C LEU A 552 -7.21 -22.46 1.29
N TRP A 553 -7.38 -22.00 2.52
CA TRP A 553 -7.03 -22.77 3.71
C TRP A 553 -7.95 -23.96 3.98
N MET A 554 -9.26 -23.72 4.08
CA MET A 554 -10.19 -24.75 4.53
C MET A 554 -10.28 -25.91 3.55
N VAL A 555 -10.13 -25.67 2.23
CA VAL A 555 -10.02 -26.74 1.24
C VAL A 555 -8.81 -27.62 1.56
N GLU A 556 -7.63 -27.02 1.74
CA GLU A 556 -6.42 -27.77 2.05
C GLU A 556 -6.51 -28.49 3.42
N LYS A 557 -7.16 -27.88 4.41
CA LYS A 557 -7.17 -28.39 5.79
C LYS A 557 -8.26 -29.43 6.06
N GLU A 558 -9.47 -29.19 5.57
CA GLU A 558 -10.68 -29.95 5.93
C GLU A 558 -11.02 -31.05 4.91
N THR A 559 -10.26 -31.13 3.81
CA THR A 559 -10.48 -32.07 2.70
C THR A 559 -9.20 -32.81 2.28
N ARG A 560 -9.39 -33.80 1.41
CA ARG A 560 -8.29 -34.54 0.76
C ARG A 560 -7.63 -33.78 -0.40
N LEU A 561 -8.04 -32.54 -0.67
CA LEU A 561 -7.57 -31.72 -1.80
C LEU A 561 -6.47 -30.73 -1.38
N THR A 562 -5.67 -30.30 -2.36
CA THR A 562 -4.69 -29.20 -2.32
C THR A 562 -4.86 -28.32 -3.57
N TRP A 563 -4.03 -27.32 -3.77
CA TRP A 563 -4.08 -26.44 -4.94
C TRP A 563 -3.10 -26.87 -6.03
N ASN A 564 -3.46 -26.65 -7.29
CA ASN A 564 -2.64 -27.05 -8.43
C ASN A 564 -1.29 -26.32 -8.51
N SER A 565 -0.30 -27.02 -9.03
CA SER A 565 1.00 -26.48 -9.40
C SER A 565 1.23 -26.50 -10.92
N LEU A 566 2.41 -26.05 -11.38
CA LEU A 566 2.85 -26.26 -12.76
C LEU A 566 3.29 -27.69 -13.05
N GLU A 567 3.38 -28.54 -12.03
CA GLU A 567 3.68 -29.97 -12.16
C GLU A 567 2.40 -30.79 -12.27
N SER A 568 1.25 -30.21 -11.89
CA SER A 568 -0.05 -30.83 -12.07
C SER A 568 -0.37 -31.08 -13.55
N PRO A 569 -1.15 -32.14 -13.85
CA PRO A 569 -1.59 -32.41 -15.22
C PRO A 569 -2.42 -31.25 -15.78
N PRO A 570 -2.52 -31.12 -17.12
CA PRO A 570 -3.41 -30.16 -17.76
C PRO A 570 -4.82 -30.21 -17.18
N VAL A 571 -5.47 -29.05 -17.11
CA VAL A 571 -6.81 -28.91 -16.56
C VAL A 571 -7.82 -29.45 -17.57
N GLU A 572 -8.75 -30.29 -17.12
CA GLU A 572 -9.92 -30.63 -17.92
C GLU A 572 -10.94 -29.48 -17.90
N PRO A 573 -11.51 -29.08 -19.05
CA PRO A 573 -12.62 -28.12 -19.09
C PRO A 573 -13.77 -28.54 -18.18
N LEU A 574 -14.51 -27.56 -17.65
CA LEU A 574 -15.77 -27.86 -16.98
C LEU A 574 -16.78 -28.36 -18.03
N PRO A 575 -17.69 -29.29 -17.67
CA PRO A 575 -18.64 -29.84 -18.64
C PRO A 575 -19.59 -28.77 -19.17
N GLU A 576 -20.07 -28.94 -20.41
CA GLU A 576 -21.08 -28.05 -20.97
C GLU A 576 -22.32 -27.97 -20.07
N GLY A 577 -22.85 -26.76 -19.86
CA GLY A 577 -23.99 -26.55 -18.99
C GLY A 577 -23.70 -26.67 -17.48
N PHE A 578 -22.43 -26.72 -17.07
CA PHE A 578 -22.01 -26.82 -15.67
C PHE A 578 -22.74 -25.83 -14.73
N THR A 579 -22.90 -24.57 -15.16
CA THR A 579 -23.56 -23.52 -14.37
C THR A 579 -25.06 -23.75 -14.15
N SER A 580 -25.68 -24.62 -14.95
CA SER A 580 -27.09 -25.00 -14.85
C SER A 580 -27.34 -26.21 -13.94
N LEU A 581 -26.28 -26.89 -13.49
CA LEU A 581 -26.37 -28.03 -12.57
C LEU A 581 -26.78 -27.58 -11.16
N SER A 582 -27.27 -28.52 -10.34
CA SER A 582 -27.47 -28.29 -8.91
C SER A 582 -26.14 -27.91 -8.24
N VAL A 583 -26.18 -27.15 -7.14
CA VAL A 583 -24.96 -26.73 -6.43
C VAL A 583 -24.18 -27.95 -5.92
N GLU A 584 -24.90 -28.97 -5.48
CA GLU A 584 -24.35 -30.24 -5.02
C GLU A 584 -23.62 -31.00 -6.14
N ASP A 585 -24.18 -31.05 -7.35
CA ASP A 585 -23.52 -31.72 -8.47
C ASP A 585 -22.32 -30.92 -8.99
N GLN A 586 -22.39 -29.58 -8.94
CA GLN A 586 -21.23 -28.73 -9.21
C GLN A 586 -20.10 -29.03 -8.23
N LEU A 587 -20.38 -29.14 -6.93
CA LEU A 587 -19.37 -29.44 -5.90
C LEU A 587 -18.75 -30.83 -6.08
N LYS A 588 -19.52 -31.84 -6.49
CA LYS A 588 -18.99 -33.18 -6.82
C LYS A 588 -18.03 -33.14 -8.01
N ILE A 589 -18.36 -32.39 -9.07
CA ILE A 589 -17.46 -32.18 -10.22
C ILE A 589 -16.18 -31.45 -9.77
N LEU A 590 -16.28 -30.58 -8.77
CA LEU A 590 -15.13 -29.94 -8.11
C LEU A 590 -14.44 -30.85 -7.07
N LEU A 591 -14.71 -32.16 -7.10
CA LEU A 591 -14.08 -33.23 -6.32
C LEU A 591 -14.39 -33.25 -4.82
N LEU A 592 -15.40 -32.49 -4.38
CA LEU A 592 -15.82 -32.44 -2.98
C LEU A 592 -16.98 -33.40 -2.71
N ASP A 593 -16.84 -34.21 -1.65
CA ASP A 593 -17.94 -35.02 -1.14
C ASP A 593 -18.84 -34.24 -0.16
N GLU A 594 -20.00 -34.81 0.18
CA GLU A 594 -20.99 -34.15 1.04
C GLU A 594 -20.45 -33.84 2.45
N ALA A 595 -19.65 -34.74 3.03
CA ALA A 595 -19.09 -34.56 4.36
C ALA A 595 -18.00 -33.50 4.39
N GLU A 596 -17.18 -33.42 3.34
CA GLU A 596 -16.23 -32.35 3.10
C GLU A 596 -16.95 -31.00 2.95
N VAL A 597 -18.01 -30.95 2.13
CA VAL A 597 -18.81 -29.73 1.94
C VAL A 597 -19.38 -29.21 3.26
N ASP A 598 -19.97 -30.08 4.10
CA ASP A 598 -20.54 -29.68 5.38
C ASP A 598 -19.48 -29.08 6.33
N ARG A 599 -18.27 -29.67 6.38
CA ARG A 599 -17.16 -29.10 7.16
C ARG A 599 -16.71 -27.74 6.64
N LEU A 600 -16.65 -27.58 5.31
CA LEU A 600 -16.22 -26.32 4.68
C LEU A 600 -17.21 -25.18 4.97
N ILE A 601 -18.51 -25.42 4.83
CA ILE A 601 -19.52 -24.36 5.08
C ILE A 601 -19.60 -23.96 6.55
N GLU A 602 -19.47 -24.93 7.47
CA GLU A 602 -19.39 -24.66 8.90
C GLU A 602 -18.15 -23.82 9.21
N ARG A 603 -16.99 -24.20 8.67
CA ARG A 603 -15.73 -23.50 8.90
C ARG A 603 -15.74 -22.07 8.36
N GLU A 604 -16.29 -21.86 7.17
CA GLU A 604 -16.47 -20.53 6.60
C GLU A 604 -17.40 -19.66 7.43
N HIS A 605 -18.49 -20.23 7.96
CA HIS A 605 -19.42 -19.52 8.82
C HIS A 605 -18.76 -19.09 10.14
N ASP A 606 -18.00 -19.98 10.78
CA ASP A 606 -17.25 -19.66 12.00
C ASP A 606 -16.26 -18.51 11.76
N ASP A 607 -15.52 -18.56 10.65
CA ASP A 607 -14.57 -17.52 10.31
C ASP A 607 -15.25 -16.17 10.02
N TRP A 608 -16.38 -16.20 9.30
CA TRP A 608 -17.22 -15.04 9.06
C TRP A 608 -17.74 -14.43 10.36
N CYS A 609 -18.23 -15.24 11.31
CA CYS A 609 -18.68 -14.82 12.63
C CYS A 609 -17.55 -14.15 13.43
N ARG A 610 -16.36 -14.79 13.50
CA ARG A 610 -15.17 -14.21 14.17
C ARG A 610 -14.80 -12.85 13.60
N TYR A 611 -14.81 -12.71 12.27
CA TYR A 611 -14.50 -11.45 11.60
C TYR A 611 -15.46 -10.32 12.00
N HIS A 612 -16.76 -10.63 12.09
CA HIS A 612 -17.83 -9.71 12.46
C HIS A 612 -17.75 -9.31 13.94
N TRP A 613 -17.64 -10.29 14.85
CA TRP A 613 -17.51 -10.03 16.29
C TRP A 613 -16.29 -9.19 16.63
N ALA A 614 -15.13 -9.49 16.05
CA ALA A 614 -13.91 -8.69 16.24
C ALA A 614 -14.05 -7.21 15.83
N ARG A 615 -15.06 -6.89 15.02
CA ARG A 615 -15.36 -5.54 14.50
C ARG A 615 -16.61 -4.92 15.13
N GLY A 616 -17.09 -5.54 16.21
CA GLY A 616 -18.18 -5.04 17.05
C GLY A 616 -19.56 -5.29 16.48
N TRP A 617 -19.71 -6.27 15.57
CA TRP A 617 -21.02 -6.74 15.17
C TRP A 617 -21.61 -7.67 16.23
N ARG A 618 -22.94 -7.68 16.33
CA ARG A 618 -23.71 -8.50 17.27
C ARG A 618 -24.92 -9.14 16.59
N GLN A 619 -25.49 -10.14 17.23
CA GLN A 619 -26.75 -10.73 16.78
C GLN A 619 -27.87 -9.68 16.86
N GLY A 620 -28.74 -9.66 15.86
CA GLY A 620 -29.97 -8.85 15.86
C GLY A 620 -31.04 -9.48 14.96
N ALA A 621 -32.29 -9.03 15.06
CA ALA A 621 -33.39 -9.62 14.29
C ALA A 621 -33.24 -9.41 12.77
N GLU A 622 -32.63 -8.29 12.37
CA GLU A 622 -32.43 -7.91 10.96
C GLU A 622 -31.00 -7.43 10.73
N LYS A 623 -30.55 -7.52 9.47
CA LYS A 623 -29.23 -7.03 9.06
C LYS A 623 -29.21 -5.50 9.05
N SER A 624 -28.31 -4.88 9.82
CA SER A 624 -28.11 -3.43 9.86
C SER A 624 -26.62 -3.08 9.94
N PHE A 625 -26.11 -2.35 8.95
CA PHE A 625 -24.73 -1.85 8.95
C PHE A 625 -24.50 -0.72 9.97
N GLU A 626 -25.52 0.12 10.17
CA GLU A 626 -25.45 1.24 11.12
C GLU A 626 -25.38 0.75 12.56
N ARG A 627 -26.24 -0.21 12.92
CA ARG A 627 -26.25 -0.82 14.26
C ARG A 627 -25.26 -1.96 14.44
N LYS A 628 -24.60 -2.38 13.34
CA LYS A 628 -23.73 -3.56 13.26
C LYS A 628 -24.42 -4.82 13.78
N GLU A 629 -25.60 -5.10 13.25
CA GLU A 629 -26.43 -6.24 13.63
C GLU A 629 -26.61 -7.20 12.46
N HIS A 630 -26.55 -8.51 12.72
CA HIS A 630 -26.87 -9.53 11.71
C HIS A 630 -27.53 -10.76 12.34
N PRO A 631 -28.62 -11.30 11.75
CA PRO A 631 -29.36 -12.44 12.30
C PRO A 631 -28.55 -13.74 12.35
N ALA A 632 -27.67 -13.95 11.37
CA ALA A 632 -26.81 -15.14 11.30
C ALA A 632 -25.60 -15.13 12.26
N LEU A 633 -25.42 -14.12 13.13
CA LEU A 633 -24.30 -14.09 14.09
C LEU A 633 -24.57 -15.01 15.29
N LEU A 634 -24.66 -16.30 15.00
CA LEU A 634 -24.81 -17.43 15.91
C LEU A 634 -23.73 -18.46 15.56
N THR A 635 -23.45 -19.40 16.47
CA THR A 635 -22.64 -20.58 16.10
C THR A 635 -23.36 -21.38 15.00
N TRP A 636 -22.62 -22.14 14.20
CA TRP A 636 -23.24 -22.94 13.13
C TRP A 636 -24.30 -23.89 13.66
N ALA A 637 -24.00 -24.61 14.75
CA ALA A 637 -24.93 -25.51 15.42
C ALA A 637 -26.23 -24.80 15.84
N GLU A 638 -26.14 -23.62 16.47
CA GLU A 638 -27.32 -22.83 16.85
C GLU A 638 -28.09 -22.36 15.61
N LEU A 639 -27.40 -21.86 14.59
CA LEU A 639 -28.04 -21.38 13.35
C LEU A 639 -28.85 -22.49 12.66
N MET A 640 -28.34 -23.72 12.67
CA MET A 640 -29.01 -24.88 12.08
C MET A 640 -30.25 -25.34 12.87
N THR A 641 -30.42 -24.91 14.12
CA THR A 641 -31.67 -25.16 14.89
C THR A 641 -32.76 -24.12 14.65
N THR A 642 -32.45 -23.03 13.93
CA THR A 642 -33.42 -21.96 13.66
C THR A 642 -34.36 -22.32 12.50
N GLY A 643 -35.53 -21.67 12.44
CA GLY A 643 -36.44 -21.76 11.29
C GLY A 643 -35.86 -21.21 9.97
N GLN A 644 -34.64 -20.67 9.96
CA GLN A 644 -33.95 -20.15 8.77
C GLN A 644 -32.76 -21.03 8.33
N ALA A 645 -32.56 -22.20 8.93
CA ALA A 645 -31.42 -23.10 8.67
C ALA A 645 -31.22 -23.38 7.17
N ALA A 646 -32.28 -23.80 6.47
CA ALA A 646 -32.23 -24.12 5.03
C ALA A 646 -31.75 -22.93 4.18
N LYS A 647 -32.20 -21.71 4.51
CA LYS A 647 -31.81 -20.48 3.81
C LYS A 647 -30.31 -20.20 3.97
N TYR A 648 -29.78 -20.27 5.20
CA TYR A 648 -28.37 -19.97 5.43
C TYR A 648 -27.45 -21.08 4.91
N ARG A 649 -27.88 -22.34 4.96
CA ARG A 649 -27.15 -23.45 4.31
C ARG A 649 -27.05 -23.23 2.81
N ASP A 650 -28.15 -22.90 2.13
CA ASP A 650 -28.16 -22.59 0.69
C ASP A 650 -27.24 -21.40 0.34
N VAL A 651 -27.26 -20.33 1.15
CA VAL A 651 -26.35 -19.19 0.97
C VAL A 651 -24.88 -19.61 1.13
N ALA A 652 -24.56 -20.42 2.14
CA ALA A 652 -23.19 -20.89 2.37
C ALA A 652 -22.69 -21.78 1.22
N LEU A 653 -23.53 -22.71 0.73
CA LEU A 653 -23.22 -23.56 -0.41
C LEU A 653 -22.96 -22.73 -1.69
N LYS A 654 -23.84 -21.77 -1.99
CA LYS A 654 -23.68 -20.87 -3.15
C LYS A 654 -22.42 -20.03 -3.06
N THR A 655 -22.07 -19.59 -1.86
CA THR A 655 -20.84 -18.82 -1.60
C THR A 655 -19.60 -19.69 -1.81
N LEU A 656 -19.60 -20.91 -1.29
CA LEU A 656 -18.51 -21.88 -1.45
C LEU A 656 -18.29 -22.22 -2.93
N VAL A 657 -19.32 -22.69 -3.63
CA VAL A 657 -19.20 -23.10 -5.04
C VAL A 657 -18.80 -21.92 -5.93
N GLY A 658 -19.39 -20.74 -5.70
CA GLY A 658 -19.07 -19.54 -6.47
C GLY A 658 -17.62 -19.10 -6.26
N THR A 659 -17.10 -19.20 -5.03
CA THR A 659 -15.71 -18.88 -4.72
C THR A 659 -14.75 -19.88 -5.37
N LEU A 660 -15.04 -21.18 -5.31
CA LEU A 660 -14.22 -22.22 -5.94
C LEU A 660 -14.17 -22.09 -7.47
N ILE A 661 -15.30 -21.78 -8.11
CA ILE A 661 -15.37 -21.54 -9.57
C ILE A 661 -14.54 -20.32 -9.94
N ASN A 662 -14.70 -19.22 -9.20
CA ASN A 662 -13.93 -18.00 -9.47
C ASN A 662 -12.43 -18.24 -9.27
N LEU A 663 -12.03 -18.94 -8.21
CA LEU A 663 -10.62 -19.32 -8.00
C LEU A 663 -10.09 -20.20 -9.13
N ARG A 664 -10.87 -21.19 -9.59
CA ARG A 664 -10.52 -22.04 -10.74
C ARG A 664 -10.27 -21.19 -11.99
N ASN A 665 -11.16 -20.24 -12.28
CA ASN A 665 -11.03 -19.35 -13.45
C ASN A 665 -9.83 -18.39 -13.31
N LEU A 666 -9.42 -18.06 -12.09
CA LEU A 666 -8.19 -17.32 -11.81
C LEU A 666 -6.93 -18.22 -11.84
N GLY A 667 -7.08 -19.51 -12.16
CA GLY A 667 -5.98 -20.47 -12.29
C GLY A 667 -5.63 -21.22 -11.00
N TYR A 668 -6.46 -21.15 -9.97
CA TYR A 668 -6.33 -21.87 -8.70
C TYR A 668 -7.43 -22.91 -8.58
N ARG A 669 -7.14 -24.17 -8.95
CA ARG A 669 -8.07 -25.29 -8.83
C ARG A 669 -7.67 -26.21 -7.68
N ALA A 670 -8.67 -26.78 -7.03
CA ALA A 670 -8.47 -27.89 -6.13
C ALA A 670 -8.08 -29.15 -6.92
N VAL A 671 -7.08 -29.88 -6.45
CA VAL A 671 -6.61 -31.17 -6.97
C VAL A 671 -6.40 -32.14 -5.80
N PRO A 672 -6.49 -33.46 -6.00
CA PRO A 672 -6.17 -34.41 -4.94
C PRO A 672 -4.75 -34.21 -4.42
N LYS A 673 -4.55 -34.35 -3.10
CA LYS A 673 -3.19 -34.43 -2.53
C LYS A 673 -2.53 -35.69 -3.07
N GLU A 674 -1.31 -35.54 -3.61
CA GLU A 674 -0.48 -36.71 -3.88
C GLU A 674 -0.19 -37.43 -2.55
N PRO A 675 -0.21 -38.78 -2.50
CA PRO A 675 0.27 -39.49 -1.33
C PRO A 675 1.70 -39.04 -1.07
N SER A 676 1.97 -38.50 0.12
CA SER A 676 3.23 -37.87 0.49
C SER A 676 4.43 -38.71 0.04
N VAL A 677 5.05 -38.33 -1.07
CA VAL A 677 6.43 -38.71 -1.34
C VAL A 677 7.26 -37.73 -0.50
N PRO A 678 8.12 -38.21 0.41
CA PRO A 678 8.92 -37.31 1.23
C PRO A 678 9.69 -36.34 0.32
N PRO A 679 9.78 -35.05 0.71
CA PRO A 679 10.36 -34.03 -0.15
C PRO A 679 11.77 -34.43 -0.59
N VAL A 680 12.06 -34.26 -1.89
CA VAL A 680 13.34 -34.57 -2.53
C VAL A 680 14.53 -33.78 -1.93
N GLY A 681 14.26 -32.83 -1.03
CA GLY A 681 15.27 -32.16 -0.19
C GLY A 681 15.75 -32.96 1.04
N ALA A 682 15.09 -34.07 1.40
CA ALA A 682 15.55 -34.96 2.48
C ALA A 682 16.58 -36.01 2.01
N LEU A 683 16.89 -36.06 0.71
CA LEU A 683 17.93 -36.93 0.14
C LEU A 683 19.32 -36.26 0.06
N PHE A 684 19.46 -35.01 0.52
CA PHE A 684 20.74 -34.31 0.60
C PHE A 684 21.21 -34.01 2.04
N THR A 685 20.56 -34.58 3.06
CA THR A 685 20.94 -34.39 4.47
C THR A 685 21.04 -35.68 5.29
N SER A 686 21.15 -36.84 4.65
CA SER A 686 21.58 -38.07 5.33
C SER A 686 22.82 -38.65 4.65
N ALA A 687 23.94 -37.95 4.78
CA ALA A 687 25.23 -38.63 4.77
C ALA A 687 25.28 -39.43 6.09
N ASP A 688 24.94 -40.70 5.98
CA ASP A 688 25.13 -41.70 7.02
C ASP A 688 26.63 -41.76 7.35
N PRO A 689 27.09 -41.42 8.58
CA PRO A 689 28.52 -41.39 8.90
C PRO A 689 29.19 -42.77 8.97
N GLU A 690 28.44 -43.86 8.72
CA GLU A 690 28.91 -45.23 8.90
C GLU A 690 29.34 -45.98 7.62
N VAL A 691 29.33 -45.32 6.45
CA VAL A 691 29.74 -45.98 5.18
C VAL A 691 31.19 -45.68 4.77
N ASP A 692 31.85 -44.67 5.37
CA ASP A 692 33.23 -44.27 5.04
C ASP A 692 34.33 -45.04 5.80
N GLN A 693 33.99 -46.09 6.57
CA GLN A 693 34.97 -46.96 7.24
C GLN A 693 35.21 -48.32 6.57
N ARG A 694 34.71 -48.55 5.34
CA ARG A 694 34.97 -49.79 4.58
C ARG A 694 35.80 -49.64 3.31
N ILE A 695 36.37 -48.45 3.06
CA ILE A 695 37.28 -48.20 1.91
C ILE A 695 38.67 -47.73 2.38
N ALA A 696 39.12 -48.22 3.54
CA ALA A 696 40.47 -47.97 4.04
C ALA A 696 41.09 -49.23 4.64
N SER A 697 41.10 -50.33 3.88
CA SER A 697 41.92 -51.49 4.19
C SER A 697 42.16 -52.35 2.95
N GLU A 698 43.05 -51.91 2.05
CA GLU A 698 44.01 -52.81 1.41
C GLU A 698 45.13 -52.01 0.71
N PRO A 699 46.39 -52.46 0.76
CA PRO A 699 47.56 -51.65 0.46
C PRO A 699 48.01 -51.75 -1.01
N ASP A 700 48.53 -50.61 -1.47
CA ASP A 700 49.67 -50.40 -2.36
C ASP A 700 50.17 -51.61 -3.18
N ASN A 701 49.99 -51.53 -4.50
CA ASN A 701 50.89 -52.14 -5.47
C ASN A 701 50.84 -51.36 -6.80
N SER A 702 51.69 -50.34 -6.90
CA SER A 702 52.27 -49.92 -8.19
C SER A 702 53.17 -51.06 -8.71
N PRO A 703 53.37 -51.24 -10.04
CA PRO A 703 54.25 -50.32 -10.78
C PRO A 703 53.94 -50.10 -12.29
N ILE A 704 54.28 -48.87 -12.70
CA ILE A 704 55.07 -48.47 -13.89
C ILE A 704 54.60 -48.92 -15.28
N GLY A 705 54.30 -47.90 -16.11
CA GLY A 705 54.19 -47.97 -17.57
C GLY A 705 53.58 -46.70 -18.13
#